data_AF-A0A1Y4V2A9-F1
#
_entry.id   AF-A0A1Y4V2A9-F1
#
_cell.length_a   1.000
_cell.length_b   1.000
_cell.length_c   1.000
_cell.angle_alpha   90.00
_cell.angle_beta   90.00
_cell.angle_gamma   90.00
#
_symmetry.space_group_name_H-M   'P 1'
#
loop_
_entity.id
_entity.type
_entity.pdbx_description
1 polymer ?
#
loop_
_entity_poly.entity_id
_entity_poly.type
_entity_poly.pdbx_seq_one_letter_code
_entity_poly.pdbx_strand_id
1 'polypeptide(L)'
;MKGRLLIIIFISICFIAGSCNVSSVQGSRYNFSSLDSVIQGWVSKEYYPGASICVVKNDSVIFQKNYGSYTPDTKVYVASAGKWVAAAVIGAVVDSTSLDWDDPVEKWLPEFKGDAKGKILLRQLLSHTSGVCPYLPEPRVDNYNHLDSAIIEILPLDTVFTPGSRFQYGGLAMQIAGRMAEVAMGKEFETLFQELLAQPLEMKNSHFTPINTDGGHAPMLGGGLCTTLNDYIHFLSMIYHDGMYNDKRIISAQTVKEMQADQVKDAIIPSNNSDNYVAKGLGQSHNGIYGLGEWRELIDKKTGEAYQISSPGWAGAYPWINKRDSVYGFFIAHVAGSSAKEDGFSSFYGSPVISRTVSEILKGNSLVIKQGRVNVGNGSLYYEEAGQGEPIIFVHGHSLDHRMWDEQFSVLAKKYRVIRYDLRGYGISSSQTEDYQFTHAEDLVTLMDSLHIKKAHIVGLSLGGFITADMLAYFPDRMLSAFLASGNIRKSKGPSEPMTPEEARVRDKEIAALKEKGVDVMKKEWFEGLMKSGGSQRERMRESLWQMIDEWDAWQPLHKEVRVVAGLDAIEELKKNHPDVPALIVEGHSSGNRFSKEPPILQYLPNGKLKVIDDCGHMLNMERPEEFNAALEEFLKNVQ
;
A
#
# COMPACT_ATOMS: atom_id res chain seq x y z
N MET A 1 -38.67 44.65 -70.74
CA MET A 1 -37.28 44.74 -71.24
C MET A 1 -36.35 45.08 -70.08
N LYS A 2 -35.43 44.16 -69.76
CA LYS A 2 -34.20 44.27 -68.93
C LYS A 2 -34.22 45.21 -67.71
N GLY A 3 -34.49 44.66 -66.53
CA GLY A 3 -34.13 45.27 -65.24
C GLY A 3 -33.02 44.45 -64.56
N ARG A 4 -31.92 45.12 -64.19
CA ARG A 4 -30.74 44.55 -63.51
C ARG A 4 -31.11 44.07 -62.10
N LEU A 5 -30.70 42.85 -61.72
CA LEU A 5 -30.79 42.35 -60.35
C LEU A 5 -29.37 42.36 -59.73
N LEU A 6 -29.19 43.21 -58.71
CA LEU A 6 -28.03 43.24 -57.83
C LEU A 6 -28.14 42.08 -56.83
N ILE A 7 -27.12 41.22 -56.74
CA ILE A 7 -27.02 40.18 -55.71
C ILE A 7 -26.34 40.79 -54.48
N ILE A 8 -27.08 40.91 -53.38
CA ILE A 8 -26.57 41.24 -52.05
C ILE A 8 -26.28 39.91 -51.33
N ILE A 9 -25.02 39.68 -50.96
CA ILE A 9 -24.60 38.54 -50.15
C ILE A 9 -24.80 38.90 -48.67
N PHE A 10 -25.73 38.21 -48.01
CA PHE A 10 -25.82 38.20 -46.54
C PHE A 10 -24.88 37.13 -45.99
N ILE A 11 -23.89 37.54 -45.20
CA ILE A 11 -23.09 36.65 -44.36
C ILE A 11 -23.85 36.47 -43.04
N SER A 12 -24.45 35.31 -42.83
CA SER A 12 -24.96 34.89 -41.52
C SER A 12 -23.83 34.24 -40.73
N ILE A 13 -23.38 34.92 -39.67
CA ILE A 13 -22.53 34.33 -38.62
C ILE A 13 -23.47 33.57 -37.67
N CYS A 14 -23.47 32.24 -37.76
CA CYS A 14 -24.15 31.39 -36.78
C CYS A 14 -23.21 31.14 -35.59
N PHE A 15 -23.60 31.66 -34.42
CA PHE A 15 -23.13 31.18 -33.13
C PHE A 15 -23.60 29.72 -32.94
N ILE A 16 -22.66 28.77 -32.84
CA ILE A 16 -22.95 27.42 -32.39
C ILE A 16 -22.63 27.35 -30.90
N ALA A 17 -23.68 27.38 -30.07
CA ALA A 17 -23.63 26.93 -28.69
C ALA A 17 -23.52 25.40 -28.70
N GLY A 18 -22.32 24.87 -28.49
CA GLY A 18 -22.06 23.44 -28.34
C GLY A 18 -22.43 23.00 -26.93
N SER A 19 -23.62 22.40 -26.79
CA SER A 19 -23.97 21.56 -25.65
C SER A 19 -23.24 20.22 -25.82
N CYS A 20 -22.32 19.89 -24.91
CA CYS A 20 -21.65 18.60 -24.90
C CYS A 20 -22.64 17.50 -24.50
N ASN A 21 -23.25 16.88 -25.50
CA ASN A 21 -23.87 15.56 -25.35
C ASN A 21 -22.75 14.53 -25.13
N VAL A 22 -22.88 13.78 -24.04
CA VAL A 22 -22.06 12.62 -23.69
C VAL A 22 -22.17 11.59 -24.81
N SER A 23 -21.15 11.54 -25.67
CA SER A 23 -20.96 10.45 -26.60
C SER A 23 -20.45 9.23 -25.86
N SER A 24 -21.13 8.10 -26.08
CA SER A 24 -20.74 6.74 -25.71
C SER A 24 -19.22 6.52 -25.67
N VAL A 25 -18.75 5.97 -24.55
CA VAL A 25 -17.36 5.55 -24.29
C VAL A 25 -16.81 4.80 -25.51
N GLN A 26 -15.94 5.49 -26.23
CA GLN A 26 -15.05 4.91 -27.22
C GLN A 26 -14.18 3.88 -26.49
N GLY A 27 -14.20 2.62 -26.94
CA GLY A 27 -13.64 1.47 -26.21
C GLY A 27 -12.28 1.77 -25.57
N SER A 28 -12.22 1.71 -24.23
CA SER A 28 -11.01 2.08 -23.50
C SER A 28 -9.85 1.16 -23.89
N ARG A 29 -8.69 1.76 -24.19
CA ARG A 29 -7.41 1.03 -24.39
C ARG A 29 -7.05 0.12 -23.21
N TYR A 30 -7.63 0.36 -22.04
CA TYR A 30 -7.35 -0.31 -20.79
C TYR A 30 -8.54 -1.16 -20.34
N ASN A 31 -8.27 -2.32 -19.73
CA ASN A 31 -9.29 -3.19 -19.15
C ASN A 31 -9.40 -2.93 -17.63
N PHE A 32 -10.47 -2.26 -17.21
CA PHE A 32 -10.75 -1.94 -15.81
C PHE A 32 -11.58 -3.00 -15.06
N SER A 33 -11.76 -4.19 -15.64
CA SER A 33 -12.53 -5.28 -15.00
C SER A 33 -11.99 -5.66 -13.62
N SER A 34 -10.68 -5.55 -13.41
CA SER A 34 -10.06 -5.85 -12.12
C SER A 34 -10.50 -4.88 -11.02
N LEU A 35 -10.36 -3.58 -11.29
CA LEU A 35 -10.78 -2.52 -10.38
C LEU A 35 -12.29 -2.55 -10.13
N ASP A 36 -13.07 -2.76 -11.19
CA ASP A 36 -14.53 -2.89 -11.11
C ASP A 36 -14.94 -4.04 -10.17
N SER A 37 -14.32 -5.21 -10.32
CA SER A 37 -14.64 -6.38 -9.50
C SER A 37 -14.28 -6.16 -8.03
N VAL A 38 -13.19 -5.45 -7.74
CA VAL A 38 -12.80 -5.11 -6.35
C VAL A 38 -13.86 -4.23 -5.70
N ILE A 39 -14.25 -3.13 -6.35
CA ILE A 39 -15.22 -2.18 -5.80
C ILE A 39 -16.61 -2.81 -5.71
N GLN A 40 -17.06 -3.50 -6.76
CA GLN A 40 -18.32 -4.24 -6.77
C GLN A 40 -18.35 -5.29 -5.65
N GLY A 41 -17.22 -5.94 -5.36
CA GLY A 41 -17.06 -6.87 -4.25
C GLY A 41 -17.35 -6.21 -2.91
N TRP A 42 -16.81 -5.01 -2.64
CA TRP A 42 -17.08 -4.28 -1.41
C TRP A 42 -18.55 -3.86 -1.27
N VAL A 43 -19.17 -3.40 -2.36
CA VAL A 43 -20.59 -3.02 -2.36
C VAL A 43 -21.50 -4.24 -2.19
N SER A 44 -21.18 -5.37 -2.83
CA SER A 44 -21.96 -6.61 -2.71
C SER A 44 -21.85 -7.25 -1.33
N LYS A 45 -20.74 -7.03 -0.62
CA LYS A 45 -20.57 -7.41 0.79
C LYS A 45 -21.18 -6.38 1.77
N GLU A 46 -21.86 -5.36 1.26
CA GLU A 46 -22.49 -4.29 2.05
C GLU A 46 -21.49 -3.49 2.92
N TYR A 47 -20.20 -3.47 2.54
CA TYR A 47 -19.21 -2.62 3.21
C TYR A 47 -19.50 -1.15 2.95
N TYR A 48 -19.97 -0.87 1.74
CA TYR A 48 -20.44 0.43 1.30
C TYR A 48 -21.87 0.31 0.78
N PRO A 49 -22.80 1.21 1.16
CA PRO A 49 -24.15 1.25 0.57
C PRO A 49 -24.13 1.71 -0.90
N GLY A 50 -23.04 2.35 -1.31
CA GLY A 50 -22.74 2.74 -2.67
C GLY A 50 -21.36 3.39 -2.74
N ALA A 51 -20.85 3.59 -3.94
CA ALA A 51 -19.57 4.23 -4.19
C ALA A 51 -19.54 4.87 -5.59
N SER A 52 -18.68 5.86 -5.78
CA SER A 52 -18.36 6.38 -7.12
C SER A 52 -16.85 6.53 -7.27
N ILE A 53 -16.34 6.29 -8.48
CA ILE A 53 -14.91 6.44 -8.79
C ILE A 53 -14.70 7.14 -10.12
N CYS A 54 -13.67 7.97 -10.20
CA CYS A 54 -13.15 8.55 -11.44
C CYS A 54 -11.63 8.42 -11.46
N VAL A 55 -11.08 7.99 -12.60
CA VAL A 55 -9.65 7.87 -12.89
C VAL A 55 -9.35 8.67 -14.14
N VAL A 56 -8.43 9.62 -14.02
CA VAL A 56 -8.00 10.50 -15.10
C VAL A 56 -6.54 10.23 -15.40
N LYS A 57 -6.19 10.11 -16.68
CA LYS A 57 -4.82 9.99 -17.17
C LYS A 57 -4.57 10.99 -18.28
N ASN A 58 -3.52 11.80 -18.15
CA ASN A 58 -3.21 12.86 -19.13
C ASN A 58 -4.47 13.68 -19.48
N ASP A 59 -5.19 14.12 -18.46
CA ASP A 59 -6.40 14.96 -18.55
C ASP A 59 -7.59 14.32 -19.27
N SER A 60 -7.52 13.02 -19.52
CA SER A 60 -8.60 12.23 -20.10
C SER A 60 -9.16 11.27 -19.06
N VAL A 61 -10.47 11.30 -18.83
CA VAL A 61 -11.15 10.29 -18.00
C VAL A 61 -11.00 8.94 -18.68
N ILE A 62 -10.30 8.01 -18.04
CA ILE A 62 -10.07 6.65 -18.56
C ILE A 62 -10.96 5.60 -17.90
N PHE A 63 -11.52 5.90 -16.72
CA PHE A 63 -12.51 5.08 -16.05
C PHE A 63 -13.37 5.93 -15.14
N GLN A 64 -14.69 5.77 -15.23
CA GLN A 64 -15.63 6.35 -14.29
C GLN A 64 -16.81 5.40 -14.11
N LYS A 65 -17.15 5.09 -12.87
CA LYS A 65 -18.25 4.17 -12.55
C LYS A 65 -18.87 4.49 -11.20
N ASN A 66 -20.18 4.28 -11.11
CA ASN A 66 -20.95 4.41 -9.89
C ASN A 66 -21.54 3.05 -9.50
N TYR A 67 -21.72 2.83 -8.21
CA TYR A 67 -22.16 1.58 -7.61
C TYR A 67 -23.21 1.87 -6.55
N GLY A 68 -24.19 0.98 -6.42
CA GLY A 68 -25.28 1.13 -5.46
C GLY A 68 -26.09 2.41 -5.71
N SER A 69 -26.37 3.16 -4.65
CA SER A 69 -27.16 4.40 -4.70
C SER A 69 -26.37 5.65 -5.08
N TYR A 70 -25.06 5.54 -5.28
CA TYR A 70 -24.20 6.70 -5.47
C TYR A 70 -24.23 7.22 -6.90
N THR A 71 -24.02 8.52 -7.02
CA THR A 71 -23.79 9.25 -8.27
C THR A 71 -22.51 10.08 -8.11
N PRO A 72 -21.98 10.68 -9.19
CA PRO A 72 -20.83 11.58 -9.07
C PRO A 72 -21.12 12.83 -8.23
N ASP A 73 -22.39 13.20 -8.05
CA ASP A 73 -22.84 14.36 -7.27
C ASP A 73 -23.38 13.99 -5.88
N THR A 74 -23.29 12.72 -5.47
CA THR A 74 -23.66 12.29 -4.12
C THR A 74 -22.72 12.94 -3.11
N LYS A 75 -23.29 13.73 -2.20
CA LYS A 75 -22.54 14.38 -1.10
C LYS A 75 -22.16 13.36 -0.04
N VAL A 76 -20.89 13.35 0.35
CA VAL A 76 -20.32 12.42 1.33
C VAL A 76 -19.39 13.18 2.26
N TYR A 77 -19.46 12.89 3.56
CA TYR A 77 -18.44 13.31 4.53
C TYR A 77 -17.20 12.44 4.35
N VAL A 78 -16.10 13.03 3.89
CA VAL A 78 -14.91 12.29 3.45
C VAL A 78 -13.79 12.25 4.51
N ALA A 79 -14.10 12.76 5.71
CA ALA A 79 -13.19 12.76 6.85
C ALA A 79 -11.80 13.31 6.50
N SER A 80 -10.75 12.54 6.73
CA SER A 80 -9.36 12.97 6.54
C SER A 80 -8.98 13.31 5.10
N ALA A 81 -9.76 12.93 4.08
CA ALA A 81 -9.56 13.46 2.74
C ALA A 81 -9.73 14.99 2.67
N GLY A 82 -10.42 15.60 3.64
CA GLY A 82 -10.48 17.05 3.78
C GLY A 82 -9.15 17.71 4.13
N LYS A 83 -8.17 16.98 4.68
CA LYS A 83 -6.89 17.58 5.11
C LYS A 83 -6.10 18.16 3.95
N TRP A 84 -6.11 17.50 2.79
CA TRP A 84 -5.41 17.96 1.59
C TRP A 84 -6.02 19.26 1.07
N VAL A 85 -7.35 19.33 1.04
CA VAL A 85 -8.11 20.52 0.65
C VAL A 85 -7.86 21.66 1.64
N ALA A 86 -7.89 21.37 2.95
CA ALA A 86 -7.64 22.37 3.99
C ALA A 86 -6.21 22.96 3.89
N ALA A 87 -5.20 22.12 3.64
CA ALA A 87 -3.83 22.58 3.42
C ALA A 87 -3.71 23.46 2.16
N ALA A 88 -4.44 23.15 1.09
CA ALA A 88 -4.47 24.00 -0.11
C ALA A 88 -5.12 25.36 0.14
N VAL A 89 -6.17 25.45 0.97
CA VAL A 89 -6.75 26.74 1.39
C VAL A 89 -5.72 27.57 2.14
N ILE A 90 -4.99 26.97 3.08
CA ILE A 90 -3.93 27.64 3.83
C ILE A 90 -2.79 28.06 2.88
N GLY A 91 -2.44 27.22 1.90
CA GLY A 91 -1.48 27.55 0.84
C GLY A 91 -1.89 28.76 0.01
N ALA A 92 -3.17 28.88 -0.35
CA ALA A 92 -3.69 30.06 -1.03
C ALA A 92 -3.57 31.34 -0.17
N VAL A 93 -3.73 31.21 1.15
CA VAL A 93 -3.50 32.33 2.10
C VAL A 93 -2.02 32.68 2.20
N VAL A 94 -1.13 31.70 2.25
CA VAL A 94 0.34 31.92 2.21
C VAL A 94 0.74 32.66 0.93
N ASP A 95 0.21 32.26 -0.23
CA ASP A 95 0.50 32.92 -1.51
C ASP A 95 0.00 34.37 -1.60
N SER A 96 -1.03 34.73 -0.82
CA SER A 96 -1.73 36.02 -0.93
C SER A 96 -1.51 36.99 0.24
N THR A 97 -0.80 36.55 1.27
CA THR A 97 -0.55 37.34 2.50
C THR A 97 0.92 37.30 2.90
N SER A 98 1.23 37.73 4.12
CA SER A 98 2.55 37.61 4.74
C SER A 98 2.67 36.40 5.69
N LEU A 99 1.66 35.53 5.72
CA LEU A 99 1.71 34.24 6.41
C LEU A 99 2.73 33.34 5.71
N ASP A 100 3.63 32.74 6.48
CA ASP A 100 4.69 31.88 5.97
C ASP A 100 4.66 30.49 6.64
N TRP A 101 5.13 29.47 5.93
CA TRP A 101 5.23 28.09 6.44
C TRP A 101 6.11 27.97 7.69
N ASP A 102 7.11 28.84 7.83
CA ASP A 102 8.01 28.95 8.98
C ASP A 102 7.54 29.94 10.05
N ASP A 103 6.32 30.48 9.93
CA ASP A 103 5.82 31.38 10.96
C ASP A 103 5.45 30.61 12.24
N PRO A 104 5.87 31.11 13.42
CA PRO A 104 5.43 30.57 14.70
C PRO A 104 3.97 30.99 14.98
N VAL A 105 3.22 30.14 15.66
CA VAL A 105 1.82 30.39 16.05
C VAL A 105 1.64 31.75 16.73
N GLU A 106 2.51 32.12 17.66
CA GLU A 106 2.40 33.36 18.45
C GLU A 106 2.52 34.67 17.64
N LYS A 107 3.03 34.59 16.40
CA LYS A 107 3.07 35.72 15.47
C LYS A 107 1.66 36.13 15.05
N TRP A 108 0.79 35.15 14.86
CA TRP A 108 -0.56 35.32 14.34
C TRP A 108 -1.63 35.21 15.42
N LEU A 109 -1.39 34.42 16.47
CA LEU A 109 -2.32 34.20 17.59
C LEU A 109 -1.65 34.64 18.91
N PRO A 110 -1.76 35.93 19.29
CA PRO A 110 -1.10 36.47 20.48
C PRO A 110 -1.47 35.78 21.79
N GLU A 111 -2.63 35.11 21.86
CA GLU A 111 -3.07 34.30 23.00
C GLU A 111 -2.15 33.11 23.29
N PHE A 112 -1.33 32.67 22.33
CA PHE A 112 -0.31 31.64 22.53
C PHE A 112 1.03 32.21 23.04
N LYS A 113 1.18 33.54 23.20
CA LYS A 113 2.42 34.13 23.72
C LYS A 113 2.67 33.66 25.15
N GLY A 114 3.86 33.12 25.38
CA GLY A 114 4.27 32.58 26.69
C GLY A 114 3.91 31.11 26.88
N ASP A 115 3.14 30.51 25.98
CA ASP A 115 2.91 29.06 25.93
C ASP A 115 3.93 28.38 24.99
N ALA A 116 4.32 27.14 25.29
CA ALA A 116 5.23 26.37 24.44
C ALA A 116 4.69 26.18 23.02
N LYS A 117 3.36 26.06 22.87
CA LYS A 117 2.67 25.94 21.58
C LYS A 117 2.84 27.19 20.71
N GLY A 118 3.12 28.35 21.29
CA GLY A 118 3.37 29.59 20.55
C GLY A 118 4.57 29.53 19.61
N LYS A 119 5.53 28.63 19.86
CA LYS A 119 6.74 28.44 19.04
C LYS A 119 6.58 27.41 17.92
N ILE A 120 5.45 26.69 17.88
CA ILE A 120 5.17 25.71 16.84
C ILE A 120 5.04 26.44 15.50
N LEU A 121 5.63 25.88 14.44
CA LEU A 121 5.57 26.45 13.10
C LEU A 121 4.31 25.99 12.35
N LEU A 122 3.80 26.82 11.43
CA LEU A 122 2.67 26.47 10.58
C LEU A 122 2.86 25.10 9.88
N ARG A 123 4.04 24.86 9.30
CA ARG A 123 4.35 23.56 8.67
C ARG A 123 4.30 22.38 9.62
N GLN A 124 4.66 22.57 10.90
CA GLN A 124 4.63 21.51 11.91
C GLN A 124 3.19 21.15 12.31
N LEU A 125 2.28 22.13 12.28
CA LEU A 125 0.85 21.90 12.51
C LEU A 125 0.22 21.06 11.39
N LEU A 126 0.64 21.27 10.14
CA LEU A 126 0.11 20.60 8.95
C LEU A 126 0.79 19.26 8.62
N SER A 127 1.91 18.94 9.28
CA SER A 127 2.69 17.72 9.04
C SER A 127 2.64 16.70 10.18
N HIS A 128 1.79 16.95 11.19
CA HIS A 128 1.63 16.08 12.35
C HIS A 128 2.90 15.91 13.19
N THR A 129 3.77 16.94 13.18
CA THR A 129 4.99 16.99 13.99
C THR A 129 4.95 18.10 15.05
N SER A 130 3.78 18.66 15.34
CA SER A 130 3.63 19.81 16.24
C SER A 130 3.75 19.48 17.72
N GLY A 131 3.45 18.24 18.12
CA GLY A 131 3.31 17.87 19.54
C GLY A 131 2.00 18.30 20.17
N VAL A 132 1.07 18.91 19.43
CA VAL A 132 -0.31 19.17 19.90
C VAL A 132 -1.04 17.83 20.04
N CYS A 133 -1.85 17.67 21.09
CA CYS A 133 -2.69 16.49 21.28
C CYS A 133 -3.50 16.17 20.01
N PRO A 134 -3.63 14.89 19.61
CA PRO A 134 -4.37 14.54 18.39
C PRO A 134 -5.83 15.00 18.38
N TYR A 135 -6.52 14.82 19.52
CA TYR A 135 -7.95 15.12 19.74
C TYR A 135 -8.17 15.63 21.16
N LEU A 136 -9.36 16.19 21.42
CA LEU A 136 -9.73 16.61 22.79
C LEU A 136 -9.79 15.39 23.72
N PRO A 137 -9.42 15.54 25.00
CA PRO A 137 -9.56 14.46 25.97
C PRO A 137 -11.03 14.04 26.12
N GLU A 138 -11.25 12.72 26.16
CA GLU A 138 -12.58 12.16 26.38
C GLU A 138 -13.23 12.72 27.66
N PRO A 139 -14.56 12.94 27.66
CA PRO A 139 -15.52 12.60 26.59
C PRO A 139 -15.73 13.74 25.57
N ARG A 140 -14.88 14.77 25.55
CA ARG A 140 -15.09 15.96 24.71
C ARG A 140 -14.70 15.69 23.25
N VAL A 141 -15.42 16.30 22.33
CA VAL A 141 -15.19 16.22 20.89
C VAL A 141 -15.19 17.63 20.30
N ASP A 142 -14.18 17.95 19.51
CA ASP A 142 -14.09 19.23 18.79
C ASP A 142 -15.05 19.20 17.60
N ASN A 143 -16.26 19.71 17.81
CA ASN A 143 -17.30 19.91 16.78
C ASN A 143 -17.53 21.41 16.52
N TYR A 144 -16.50 22.25 16.70
CA TYR A 144 -16.65 23.69 16.60
C TYR A 144 -16.77 24.15 15.14
N ASN A 145 -17.82 24.93 14.86
CA ASN A 145 -18.00 25.58 13.55
C ASN A 145 -17.22 26.89 13.40
N HIS A 146 -16.57 27.36 14.47
CA HIS A 146 -15.73 28.57 14.49
C HIS A 146 -14.39 28.23 15.12
N LEU A 147 -13.28 28.57 14.45
CA LEU A 147 -11.95 28.16 14.90
C LEU A 147 -11.46 28.94 16.13
N ASP A 148 -11.93 30.16 16.35
CA ASP A 148 -11.66 30.92 17.57
C ASP A 148 -12.13 30.18 18.84
N SER A 149 -13.31 29.55 18.76
CA SER A 149 -13.90 28.74 19.81
C SER A 149 -13.13 27.44 20.02
N ALA A 150 -12.67 26.80 18.92
CA ALA A 150 -11.80 25.63 19.01
C ALA A 150 -10.47 25.97 19.70
N ILE A 151 -9.87 27.12 19.39
CA ILE A 151 -8.61 27.56 20.00
C ILE A 151 -8.72 27.72 21.52
N ILE A 152 -9.84 28.23 22.03
CA ILE A 152 -10.07 28.38 23.48
C ILE A 152 -9.94 27.02 24.19
N GLU A 153 -10.36 25.92 23.56
CA GLU A 153 -10.25 24.58 24.12
C GLU A 153 -8.90 23.91 23.90
N ILE A 154 -8.20 24.26 22.83
CA ILE A 154 -6.89 23.68 22.49
C ILE A 154 -5.77 24.33 23.30
N LEU A 155 -5.82 25.65 23.51
CA LEU A 155 -4.80 26.42 24.22
C LEU A 155 -4.44 25.86 25.62
N PRO A 156 -5.39 25.44 26.48
CA PRO A 156 -5.05 24.92 27.81
C PRO A 156 -4.49 23.50 27.80
N LEU A 157 -4.45 22.80 26.66
CA LEU A 157 -3.93 21.44 26.58
C LEU A 157 -2.40 21.44 26.53
N ASP A 158 -1.80 20.51 27.27
CA ASP A 158 -0.37 20.25 27.22
C ASP A 158 0.04 19.63 25.86
N THR A 159 1.25 19.95 25.41
CA THR A 159 1.87 19.23 24.29
C THR A 159 2.31 17.84 24.73
N VAL A 160 2.16 16.85 23.85
CA VAL A 160 2.53 15.45 24.09
C VAL A 160 4.00 15.13 23.77
N PHE A 161 4.67 15.98 23.00
CA PHE A 161 6.10 15.90 22.69
C PHE A 161 6.62 17.24 22.14
N THR A 162 7.94 17.37 22.04
CA THR A 162 8.59 18.58 21.50
C THR A 162 8.36 18.71 19.99
N PRO A 163 7.96 19.89 19.46
CA PRO A 163 7.73 20.07 18.03
C PRO A 163 8.92 19.64 17.18
N GLY A 164 8.67 18.90 16.10
CA GLY A 164 9.68 18.35 15.19
C GLY A 164 10.35 17.06 15.65
N SER A 165 10.12 16.60 16.89
CA SER A 165 10.79 15.39 17.42
C SER A 165 10.13 14.08 17.01
N ARG A 166 8.81 14.07 16.77
CA ARG A 166 8.00 12.87 16.53
C ARG A 166 6.87 13.16 15.55
N PHE A 167 6.43 12.12 14.85
CA PHE A 167 5.19 12.12 14.06
C PHE A 167 4.03 11.51 14.87
N GLN A 168 2.90 12.22 14.96
CA GLN A 168 1.66 11.69 15.53
C GLN A 168 0.44 12.34 14.88
N TYR A 169 -0.36 11.51 14.21
CA TYR A 169 -1.46 11.98 13.37
C TYR A 169 -2.64 12.50 14.21
N GLY A 170 -3.23 13.63 13.80
CA GLY A 170 -4.30 14.25 14.59
C GLY A 170 -5.14 15.30 13.83
N GLY A 171 -6.06 15.91 14.56
CA GLY A 171 -6.96 16.96 14.06
C GLY A 171 -6.73 18.34 14.67
N LEU A 172 -6.41 18.43 15.98
CA LEU A 172 -6.37 19.72 16.68
C LEU A 172 -5.31 20.69 16.15
N ALA A 173 -4.14 20.17 15.77
CA ALA A 173 -3.06 21.00 15.22
C ALA A 173 -3.52 21.77 13.96
N MET A 174 -4.34 21.14 13.12
CA MET A 174 -4.84 21.78 11.90
C MET A 174 -5.84 22.88 12.22
N GLN A 175 -6.62 22.80 13.31
CA GLN A 175 -7.50 23.89 13.74
C GLN A 175 -6.71 25.16 14.06
N ILE A 176 -5.53 25.02 14.68
CA ILE A 176 -4.61 26.14 14.92
C ILE A 176 -4.11 26.72 13.58
N ALA A 177 -3.71 25.87 12.64
CA ALA A 177 -3.24 26.31 11.32
C ALA A 177 -4.33 27.07 10.54
N GLY A 178 -5.57 26.57 10.58
CA GLY A 178 -6.73 27.24 10.01
C GLY A 178 -6.97 28.61 10.66
N ARG A 179 -6.86 28.71 12.00
CA ARG A 179 -7.04 29.98 12.71
C ARG A 179 -5.96 31.01 12.38
N MET A 180 -4.71 30.59 12.18
CA MET A 180 -3.65 31.48 11.69
C MET A 180 -4.02 32.08 10.32
N ALA A 181 -4.56 31.25 9.41
CA ALA A 181 -5.03 31.70 8.10
C ALA A 181 -6.24 32.65 8.20
N GLU A 182 -7.18 32.39 9.11
CA GLU A 182 -8.31 33.30 9.38
C GLU A 182 -7.84 34.68 9.82
N VAL A 183 -6.87 34.75 10.73
CA VAL A 183 -6.32 36.02 11.20
C VAL A 183 -5.55 36.75 10.11
N ALA A 184 -4.79 36.02 9.27
CA ALA A 184 -4.05 36.61 8.15
C ALA A 184 -4.96 37.29 7.11
N MET A 185 -6.14 36.71 6.85
CA MET A 185 -7.09 37.21 5.86
C MET A 185 -8.22 38.06 6.45
N GLY A 186 -8.45 37.99 7.76
CA GLY A 186 -9.60 38.62 8.42
C GLY A 186 -10.95 37.99 8.04
N LYS A 187 -10.99 36.70 7.70
CA LYS A 187 -12.20 35.96 7.30
C LYS A 187 -12.20 34.56 7.91
N GLU A 188 -13.39 34.00 8.14
CA GLU A 188 -13.53 32.63 8.65
C GLU A 188 -13.12 31.56 7.62
N PHE A 189 -12.68 30.40 8.11
CA PHE A 189 -12.05 29.38 7.29
C PHE A 189 -12.97 28.82 6.19
N GLU A 190 -14.25 28.59 6.48
CA GLU A 190 -15.21 28.17 5.46
C GLU A 190 -15.35 29.23 4.35
N THR A 191 -15.36 30.51 4.71
CA THR A 191 -15.40 31.60 3.72
C THR A 191 -14.14 31.61 2.87
N LEU A 192 -12.97 31.39 3.48
CA LEU A 192 -11.70 31.25 2.75
C LEU A 192 -11.72 30.06 1.80
N PHE A 193 -12.22 28.91 2.24
CA PHE A 193 -12.38 27.73 1.37
C PHE A 193 -13.26 28.04 0.16
N GLN A 194 -14.42 28.67 0.38
CA GLN A 194 -15.34 29.00 -0.70
C GLN A 194 -14.72 29.98 -1.72
N GLU A 195 -14.13 31.08 -1.24
CA GLU A 195 -13.61 32.15 -2.11
C GLU A 195 -12.29 31.77 -2.81
N LEU A 196 -11.35 31.14 -2.09
CA LEU A 196 -10.01 30.89 -2.60
C LEU A 196 -9.89 29.57 -3.38
N LEU A 197 -10.78 28.61 -3.12
CA LEU A 197 -10.67 27.27 -3.67
C LEU A 197 -11.96 26.79 -4.34
N ALA A 198 -13.07 26.69 -3.61
CA ALA A 198 -14.26 26.01 -4.11
C ALA A 198 -14.89 26.72 -5.32
N GLN A 199 -15.08 28.04 -5.24
CA GLN A 199 -15.66 28.81 -6.35
C GLN A 199 -14.73 28.85 -7.58
N PRO A 200 -13.41 29.15 -7.46
CA PRO A 200 -12.50 29.11 -8.61
C PRO A 200 -12.38 27.73 -9.28
N LEU A 201 -12.54 26.65 -8.52
CA LEU A 201 -12.51 25.26 -9.00
C LEU A 201 -13.88 24.71 -9.39
N GLU A 202 -14.94 25.51 -9.28
CA GLU A 202 -16.31 25.08 -9.57
C GLU A 202 -16.80 23.92 -8.69
N MET A 203 -16.31 23.81 -7.44
CA MET A 203 -16.73 22.84 -6.44
C MET A 203 -18.02 23.28 -5.75
N LYS A 204 -19.17 23.05 -6.39
CA LYS A 204 -20.47 23.65 -6.00
C LYS A 204 -21.14 22.97 -4.81
N ASN A 205 -20.65 21.79 -4.42
CA ASN A 205 -21.29 20.89 -3.48
C ASN A 205 -20.39 20.52 -2.29
N SER A 206 -19.37 21.33 -2.03
CA SER A 206 -18.38 21.10 -0.99
C SER A 206 -18.42 22.15 0.10
N HIS A 207 -18.19 21.74 1.35
CA HIS A 207 -18.09 22.62 2.53
C HIS A 207 -17.40 21.90 3.71
N PHE A 208 -16.71 22.64 4.57
CA PHE A 208 -16.18 22.16 5.85
C PHE A 208 -17.14 22.41 7.01
N THR A 209 -17.95 23.47 6.93
CA THR A 209 -18.99 23.78 7.93
C THR A 209 -20.38 23.87 7.30
N PRO A 210 -21.46 23.57 8.04
CA PRO A 210 -21.46 23.07 9.42
C PRO A 210 -20.89 21.64 9.53
N ILE A 211 -20.22 21.36 10.65
CA ILE A 211 -19.69 20.04 10.98
C ILE A 211 -20.85 19.07 11.24
N ASN A 212 -20.77 17.86 10.68
CA ASN A 212 -21.65 16.77 11.06
C ASN A 212 -21.15 16.09 12.34
N THR A 213 -22.07 15.82 13.27
CA THR A 213 -21.74 15.32 14.61
C THR A 213 -22.02 13.83 14.80
N ASP A 214 -22.26 13.07 13.73
CA ASP A 214 -22.55 11.63 13.79
C ASP A 214 -21.32 10.77 14.13
N GLY A 215 -20.18 11.41 14.41
CA GLY A 215 -18.91 10.80 14.80
C GLY A 215 -17.97 10.59 13.60
N GLY A 216 -16.68 10.93 13.77
CA GLY A 216 -15.65 10.72 12.73
C GLY A 216 -15.61 11.76 11.60
N HIS A 217 -16.48 12.78 11.63
CA HIS A 217 -16.52 13.89 10.65
C HIS A 217 -16.00 15.21 11.24
N ALA A 218 -15.11 15.13 12.22
CA ALA A 218 -14.61 16.26 12.98
C ALA A 218 -13.13 16.04 13.35
N PRO A 219 -12.34 17.09 13.66
CA PRO A 219 -12.70 18.50 13.70
C PRO A 219 -12.77 19.14 12.30
N MET A 220 -13.14 20.42 12.20
CA MET A 220 -13.41 21.13 10.93
C MET A 220 -12.42 20.77 9.80
N LEU A 221 -11.14 21.08 9.96
CA LEU A 221 -10.13 20.85 8.90
C LEU A 221 -9.70 19.38 8.83
N GLY A 222 -9.67 18.70 9.97
CA GLY A 222 -9.19 17.33 10.09
C GLY A 222 -10.16 16.27 9.56
N GLY A 223 -11.47 16.57 9.51
CA GLY A 223 -12.52 15.61 9.22
C GLY A 223 -13.85 16.18 8.72
N GLY A 224 -14.05 17.50 8.70
CA GLY A 224 -15.34 18.13 8.44
C GLY A 224 -15.78 18.20 6.99
N LEU A 225 -14.89 17.93 6.03
CA LEU A 225 -15.20 18.11 4.61
C LEU A 225 -16.35 17.18 4.16
N CYS A 226 -17.43 17.79 3.71
CA CYS A 226 -18.45 17.19 2.86
C CYS A 226 -18.18 17.59 1.41
N THR A 227 -18.22 16.64 0.47
CA THR A 227 -17.88 16.88 -0.94
C THR A 227 -18.53 15.84 -1.86
N THR A 228 -18.24 15.91 -3.16
CA THR A 228 -18.72 14.97 -4.19
C THR A 228 -17.55 14.44 -5.01
N LEU A 229 -17.79 13.41 -5.85
CA LEU A 229 -16.76 12.92 -6.77
C LEU A 229 -16.32 14.03 -7.74
N ASN A 230 -17.29 14.74 -8.34
CA ASN A 230 -17.02 15.77 -9.34
C ASN A 230 -16.20 16.93 -8.76
N ASP A 231 -16.62 17.47 -7.61
CA ASP A 231 -15.92 18.58 -6.97
C ASP A 231 -14.46 18.21 -6.62
N TYR A 232 -14.25 17.04 -6.02
CA TYR A 232 -12.92 16.65 -5.58
C TYR A 232 -11.99 16.33 -6.78
N ILE A 233 -12.53 15.85 -7.90
CA ILE A 233 -11.77 15.67 -9.15
C ILE A 233 -11.26 17.01 -9.69
N HIS A 234 -12.01 18.11 -9.55
CA HIS A 234 -11.51 19.44 -9.92
C HIS A 234 -10.35 19.89 -9.01
N PHE A 235 -10.44 19.62 -7.71
CA PHE A 235 -9.34 19.84 -6.77
C PHE A 235 -8.09 19.04 -7.14
N LEU A 236 -8.24 17.74 -7.42
CA LEU A 236 -7.11 16.90 -7.84
C LEU A 236 -6.51 17.36 -9.16
N SER A 237 -7.34 17.80 -10.12
CA SER A 237 -6.85 18.40 -11.35
C SER A 237 -5.99 19.63 -11.06
N MET A 238 -6.41 20.51 -10.15
CA MET A 238 -5.62 21.69 -9.78
C MET A 238 -4.25 21.31 -9.19
N ILE A 239 -4.21 20.37 -8.27
CA ILE A 239 -2.95 19.90 -7.65
C ILE A 239 -2.06 19.20 -8.70
N TYR A 240 -2.65 18.38 -9.57
CA TYR A 240 -1.94 17.67 -10.64
C TYR A 240 -1.28 18.62 -11.64
N HIS A 241 -1.88 19.78 -11.89
CA HIS A 241 -1.36 20.83 -12.78
C HIS A 241 -0.59 21.92 -12.02
N ASP A 242 0.08 21.54 -10.93
CA ASP A 242 0.93 22.43 -10.14
C ASP A 242 0.24 23.74 -9.75
N GLY A 243 -1.05 23.70 -9.40
CA GLY A 243 -1.82 24.85 -8.95
C GLY A 243 -2.68 25.55 -10.01
N MET A 244 -2.73 25.03 -11.25
CA MET A 244 -3.57 25.56 -12.32
C MET A 244 -4.90 24.83 -12.45
N TYR A 245 -5.97 25.56 -12.72
CA TYR A 245 -7.25 25.00 -13.14
C TYR A 245 -7.88 25.89 -14.21
N ASN A 246 -8.24 25.32 -15.38
CA ASN A 246 -8.82 26.06 -16.51
C ASN A 246 -8.06 27.38 -16.82
N ASP A 247 -6.74 27.28 -17.01
CA ASP A 247 -5.81 28.41 -17.27
C ASP A 247 -5.71 29.47 -16.17
N LYS A 248 -6.33 29.26 -14.99
CA LYS A 248 -6.22 30.13 -13.83
C LYS A 248 -5.28 29.53 -12.80
N ARG A 249 -4.39 30.35 -12.26
CA ARG A 249 -3.56 29.99 -11.10
C ARG A 249 -4.39 30.14 -9.84
N ILE A 250 -4.61 29.03 -9.14
CA ILE A 250 -5.35 28.99 -7.87
C ILE A 250 -4.38 29.11 -6.71
N ILE A 251 -3.32 28.29 -6.71
CA ILE A 251 -2.18 28.37 -5.81
C ILE A 251 -0.88 28.31 -6.61
N SER A 252 0.22 28.80 -6.05
CA SER A 252 1.52 28.82 -6.73
C SER A 252 2.08 27.40 -6.90
N ALA A 253 2.85 27.17 -7.97
CA ALA A 253 3.54 25.90 -8.18
C ALA A 253 4.54 25.61 -7.04
N GLN A 254 5.11 26.67 -6.45
CA GLN A 254 5.98 26.55 -5.28
C GLN A 254 5.20 26.07 -4.05
N THR A 255 3.98 26.56 -3.85
CA THR A 255 3.09 26.08 -2.78
C THR A 255 2.74 24.62 -2.96
N VAL A 256 2.36 24.17 -4.17
CA VAL A 256 2.10 22.74 -4.44
C VAL A 256 3.35 21.90 -4.17
N LYS A 257 4.53 22.37 -4.59
CA LYS A 257 5.81 21.69 -4.34
C LYS A 257 6.10 21.57 -2.85
N GLU A 258 5.86 22.63 -2.07
CA GLU A 258 6.08 22.64 -0.62
C GLU A 258 5.10 21.72 0.11
N MET A 259 3.83 21.73 -0.31
CA MET A 259 2.80 20.83 0.21
C MET A 259 3.19 19.36 0.02
N GLN A 260 3.81 19.04 -1.13
CA GLN A 260 4.24 17.69 -1.46
C GLN A 260 5.64 17.33 -0.96
N ALA A 261 6.40 18.27 -0.38
CA ALA A 261 7.75 18.06 0.12
C ALA A 261 7.78 17.22 1.41
N ASP A 262 8.96 16.75 1.81
CA ASP A 262 9.11 16.04 3.09
C ASP A 262 9.02 17.04 4.24
N GLN A 263 7.89 17.01 4.95
CA GLN A 263 7.65 17.87 6.11
C GLN A 263 7.84 17.13 7.44
N VAL A 264 8.04 15.80 7.41
CA VAL A 264 8.37 15.00 8.59
C VAL A 264 9.83 15.22 8.98
N LYS A 265 10.72 15.32 7.98
CA LYS A 265 12.15 15.60 8.17
C LYS A 265 12.79 14.61 9.14
N ASP A 266 13.35 15.09 10.24
CA ASP A 266 14.05 14.28 11.25
C ASP A 266 13.13 13.72 12.35
N ALA A 267 11.82 13.96 12.27
CA ALA A 267 10.88 13.51 13.28
C ALA A 267 10.78 11.97 13.31
N ILE A 268 10.81 11.40 14.52
CA ILE A 268 10.73 9.96 14.71
C ILE A 268 9.31 9.47 14.39
N ILE A 269 9.21 8.50 13.48
CA ILE A 269 7.99 7.75 13.21
C ILE A 269 8.01 6.50 14.10
N PRO A 270 7.15 6.37 15.11
CA PRO A 270 7.20 5.22 16.01
C PRO A 270 6.77 3.93 15.28
N SER A 271 7.59 2.88 15.38
CA SER A 271 7.43 1.61 14.65
C SER A 271 6.18 0.81 15.03
N ASN A 272 5.64 1.02 16.23
CA ASN A 272 4.42 0.38 16.74
C ASN A 272 3.15 1.23 16.51
N ASN A 273 3.24 2.37 15.84
CA ASN A 273 2.14 3.32 15.77
C ASN A 273 1.06 2.90 14.75
N SER A 274 -0.21 3.00 15.13
CA SER A 274 -1.34 3.01 14.18
C SER A 274 -1.20 4.08 13.11
N ASP A 275 -0.51 5.17 13.40
CA ASP A 275 -0.46 6.33 12.52
C ASP A 275 0.49 6.17 11.34
N ASN A 276 1.29 5.10 11.25
CA ASN A 276 2.10 4.86 10.04
C ASN A 276 1.25 4.20 8.95
N TYR A 277 0.40 5.02 8.32
CA TYR A 277 -0.46 4.59 7.22
C TYR A 277 0.33 3.99 6.05
N VAL A 278 1.46 4.59 5.68
CA VAL A 278 2.28 4.14 4.54
C VAL A 278 2.80 2.71 4.76
N ALA A 279 3.34 2.44 5.95
CA ALA A 279 3.80 1.09 6.30
C ALA A 279 2.66 0.08 6.34
N LYS A 280 1.53 0.41 6.96
CA LYS A 280 0.42 -0.53 7.14
C LYS A 280 -0.39 -0.77 5.87
N GLY A 281 -0.64 0.28 5.08
CA GLY A 281 -1.49 0.23 3.89
C GLY A 281 -0.75 -0.15 2.61
N LEU A 282 0.52 0.24 2.47
CA LEU A 282 1.31 -0.05 1.28
C LEU A 282 2.40 -1.11 1.50
N GLY A 283 2.72 -1.46 2.75
CA GLY A 283 3.88 -2.32 3.05
C GLY A 283 5.20 -1.64 2.71
N GLN A 284 5.23 -0.29 2.70
CA GLN A 284 6.40 0.51 2.36
C GLN A 284 6.87 1.31 3.57
N SER A 285 8.18 1.45 3.76
CA SER A 285 8.73 2.27 4.86
C SER A 285 9.72 3.28 4.31
N HIS A 286 9.50 4.55 4.63
CA HIS A 286 10.45 5.63 4.44
C HIS A 286 10.19 6.71 5.50
N ASN A 287 11.14 7.63 5.71
CA ASN A 287 11.01 8.63 6.78
C ASN A 287 10.19 9.87 6.36
N GLY A 288 10.14 10.19 5.07
CA GLY A 288 9.37 11.33 4.57
C GLY A 288 7.92 11.00 4.21
N ILE A 289 7.15 10.42 5.14
CA ILE A 289 5.78 9.88 4.90
C ILE A 289 4.68 10.93 4.71
N TYR A 290 4.96 12.20 5.02
CA TYR A 290 3.93 13.23 5.06
C TYR A 290 4.44 14.59 4.56
N GLY A 291 3.55 15.30 3.86
CA GLY A 291 3.72 16.67 3.40
C GLY A 291 2.92 17.66 4.26
N LEU A 292 2.22 18.60 3.63
CA LEU A 292 1.25 19.48 4.30
C LEU A 292 -0.16 18.96 4.03
N GLY A 293 -0.74 18.25 5.01
CA GLY A 293 -2.11 17.70 4.89
C GLY A 293 -2.27 16.50 3.94
N GLU A 294 -1.16 15.95 3.44
CA GLU A 294 -1.15 14.86 2.46
C GLU A 294 -0.06 13.82 2.76
N TRP A 295 -0.37 12.54 2.51
CA TRP A 295 0.57 11.44 2.61
C TRP A 295 1.44 11.38 1.38
N ARG A 296 2.72 11.12 1.59
CA ARG A 296 3.69 10.78 0.55
C ARG A 296 3.80 9.27 0.54
N GLU A 297 2.98 8.59 -0.26
CA GLU A 297 2.86 7.13 -0.24
C GLU A 297 4.05 6.42 -0.89
N LEU A 298 4.51 6.94 -2.03
CA LEU A 298 5.64 6.38 -2.75
C LEU A 298 6.62 7.48 -3.13
N ILE A 299 7.90 7.26 -2.79
CA ILE A 299 8.98 8.22 -3.03
C ILE A 299 10.03 7.66 -3.98
N ASP A 300 10.64 8.54 -4.76
CA ASP A 300 11.86 8.23 -5.48
C ASP A 300 13.04 8.37 -4.52
N LYS A 301 13.69 7.25 -4.17
CA LYS A 301 14.79 7.24 -3.19
C LYS A 301 16.01 8.08 -3.63
N LYS A 302 16.18 8.38 -4.93
CA LYS A 302 17.35 9.16 -5.42
C LYS A 302 17.13 10.66 -5.22
N THR A 303 15.92 11.11 -5.50
CA THR A 303 15.57 12.54 -5.45
C THR A 303 14.91 12.95 -4.13
N GLY A 304 14.34 12.00 -3.41
CA GLY A 304 13.47 12.25 -2.26
C GLY A 304 12.08 12.78 -2.65
N GLU A 305 11.74 12.85 -3.93
CA GLU A 305 10.44 13.36 -4.38
C GLU A 305 9.35 12.29 -4.25
N ALA A 306 8.19 12.68 -3.72
CA ALA A 306 7.01 11.84 -3.75
C ALA A 306 6.41 11.80 -5.16
N TYR A 307 6.23 10.59 -5.68
CA TYR A 307 5.57 10.37 -6.96
C TYR A 307 4.16 9.77 -6.82
N GLN A 308 3.82 9.19 -5.66
CA GLN A 308 2.44 8.89 -5.31
C GLN A 308 2.06 9.58 -4.00
N ILE A 309 0.96 10.31 -4.04
CA ILE A 309 0.49 11.20 -2.98
C ILE A 309 -1.01 10.97 -2.78
N SER A 310 -1.47 10.99 -1.53
CA SER A 310 -2.89 10.73 -1.21
C SER A 310 -3.35 11.43 0.07
N SER A 311 -4.65 11.41 0.31
CA SER A 311 -5.24 11.83 1.59
C SER A 311 -6.46 10.95 1.92
N PRO A 312 -6.26 9.72 2.44
CA PRO A 312 -7.32 8.77 2.72
C PRO A 312 -8.18 9.22 3.91
N GLY A 313 -9.49 9.07 3.78
CA GLY A 313 -10.46 9.16 4.86
C GLY A 313 -10.67 7.80 5.54
N TRP A 314 -10.88 7.78 6.86
CA TRP A 314 -11.10 6.53 7.61
C TRP A 314 -12.28 5.71 7.06
N ALA A 315 -13.29 6.39 6.52
CA ALA A 315 -14.52 5.80 6.03
C ALA A 315 -14.47 5.30 4.58
N GLY A 316 -13.32 5.37 3.87
CA GLY A 316 -13.18 4.83 2.52
C GLY A 316 -12.75 5.80 1.43
N ALA A 317 -13.02 7.10 1.61
CA ALA A 317 -12.65 8.10 0.61
C ALA A 317 -11.14 8.07 0.32
N TYR A 318 -10.75 7.92 -0.95
CA TYR A 318 -9.36 7.76 -1.36
C TYR A 318 -9.05 8.59 -2.61
N PRO A 319 -8.59 9.84 -2.42
CA PRO A 319 -8.01 10.65 -3.48
C PRO A 319 -6.51 10.36 -3.61
N TRP A 320 -6.02 10.24 -4.84
CA TRP A 320 -4.59 10.06 -5.08
C TRP A 320 -4.12 10.72 -6.39
N ILE A 321 -2.82 11.00 -6.43
CA ILE A 321 -2.06 11.37 -7.62
C ILE A 321 -0.89 10.39 -7.74
N ASN A 322 -0.67 9.85 -8.93
CA ASN A 322 0.56 9.14 -9.28
C ASN A 322 1.21 9.83 -10.49
N LYS A 323 2.32 10.52 -10.25
CA LYS A 323 3.05 11.33 -11.24
C LYS A 323 3.73 10.46 -12.30
N ARG A 324 4.24 9.28 -11.93
CA ARG A 324 4.91 8.36 -12.86
C ARG A 324 3.93 7.75 -13.85
N ASP A 325 2.73 7.44 -13.37
CA ASP A 325 1.64 6.94 -14.22
C ASP A 325 0.88 8.07 -14.91
N SER A 326 1.16 9.34 -14.57
CA SER A 326 0.44 10.52 -15.05
C SER A 326 -1.07 10.42 -14.80
N VAL A 327 -1.42 10.03 -13.58
CA VAL A 327 -2.79 9.76 -13.13
C VAL A 327 -3.14 10.57 -11.91
N TYR A 328 -4.40 11.00 -11.86
CA TYR A 328 -5.07 11.32 -10.62
C TYR A 328 -6.44 10.65 -10.59
N GLY A 329 -6.94 10.36 -9.40
CA GLY A 329 -8.22 9.69 -9.26
C GLY A 329 -8.80 9.85 -7.88
N PHE A 330 -10.11 9.62 -7.80
CA PHE A 330 -10.83 9.67 -6.55
C PHE A 330 -11.87 8.57 -6.48
N PHE A 331 -11.79 7.78 -5.41
CA PHE A 331 -12.86 6.88 -4.98
C PHE A 331 -13.58 7.52 -3.79
N ILE A 332 -14.89 7.71 -3.91
CA ILE A 332 -15.73 8.27 -2.86
C ILE A 332 -16.76 7.24 -2.40
N ALA A 333 -16.75 6.96 -1.10
CA ALA A 333 -17.69 6.09 -0.41
C ALA A 333 -17.65 6.39 1.09
N HIS A 334 -18.67 5.92 1.82
CA HIS A 334 -18.69 5.93 3.27
C HIS A 334 -19.04 4.55 3.80
N VAL A 335 -18.14 3.95 4.59
CA VAL A 335 -18.30 2.60 5.12
C VAL A 335 -19.52 2.52 6.05
N ALA A 336 -20.25 1.41 5.98
CA ALA A 336 -21.31 1.10 6.94
C ALA A 336 -20.69 0.42 8.17
N GLY A 337 -20.87 0.98 9.37
CA GLY A 337 -20.33 0.43 10.61
C GLY A 337 -18.80 0.60 10.74
N SER A 338 -18.12 -0.39 11.34
CA SER A 338 -16.67 -0.32 11.61
C SER A 338 -15.82 -0.19 10.33
N SER A 339 -14.73 0.57 10.40
CA SER A 339 -13.74 0.72 9.32
C SER A 339 -12.85 -0.51 9.11
N ALA A 340 -12.85 -1.45 10.07
CA ALA A 340 -12.23 -2.76 9.95
C ALA A 340 -13.30 -3.86 10.09
N LYS A 341 -13.30 -4.84 9.19
CA LYS A 341 -14.22 -5.98 9.18
C LYS A 341 -13.48 -7.25 9.60
N GLU A 342 -14.26 -8.23 10.08
CA GLU A 342 -13.72 -9.52 10.54
C GLU A 342 -13.00 -10.32 9.44
N ASP A 343 -13.37 -10.11 8.17
CA ASP A 343 -12.72 -10.76 7.02
C ASP A 343 -11.41 -10.09 6.58
N GLY A 344 -10.91 -9.11 7.36
CA GLY A 344 -9.66 -8.41 7.10
C GLY A 344 -9.79 -7.17 6.21
N PHE A 345 -10.99 -6.83 5.71
CA PHE A 345 -11.19 -5.56 5.02
C PHE A 345 -10.92 -4.36 5.94
N SER A 346 -10.23 -3.34 5.41
CA SER A 346 -10.12 -2.03 6.03
C SER A 346 -10.44 -0.93 5.03
N SER A 347 -11.39 -0.05 5.36
CA SER A 347 -11.72 1.13 4.54
C SER A 347 -10.65 2.22 4.58
N PHE A 348 -9.64 2.07 5.45
CA PHE A 348 -8.52 3.01 5.54
C PHE A 348 -7.23 2.38 5.00
N TYR A 349 -6.74 1.31 5.65
CA TYR A 349 -5.48 0.67 5.24
C TYR A 349 -5.60 -0.13 3.95
N GLY A 350 -6.82 -0.51 3.54
CA GLY A 350 -7.05 -1.22 2.28
C GLY A 350 -7.13 -0.32 1.04
N SER A 351 -7.29 0.99 1.21
CA SER A 351 -7.53 1.93 0.11
C SER A 351 -6.46 1.96 -0.99
N PRO A 352 -5.14 1.81 -0.70
CA PRO A 352 -4.09 1.77 -1.74
C PRO A 352 -4.24 0.65 -2.78
N VAL A 353 -5.08 -0.37 -2.53
CA VAL A 353 -5.37 -1.38 -3.56
C VAL A 353 -5.98 -0.74 -4.81
N ILE A 354 -6.69 0.40 -4.67
CA ILE A 354 -7.28 1.14 -5.79
C ILE A 354 -6.18 1.69 -6.70
N SER A 355 -5.25 2.47 -6.14
CA SER A 355 -4.15 3.07 -6.92
C SER A 355 -3.22 2.00 -7.49
N ARG A 356 -2.91 0.95 -6.71
CA ARG A 356 -2.12 -0.21 -7.18
C ARG A 356 -2.77 -0.91 -8.37
N THR A 357 -4.07 -1.23 -8.27
CA THR A 357 -4.82 -1.88 -9.36
C THR A 357 -4.85 -0.99 -10.61
N VAL A 358 -5.00 0.33 -10.46
CA VAL A 358 -4.93 1.27 -11.59
C VAL A 358 -3.54 1.22 -12.24
N SER A 359 -2.46 1.29 -11.46
CA SER A 359 -1.09 1.18 -12.00
C SER A 359 -0.86 -0.15 -12.75
N GLU A 360 -1.39 -1.27 -12.24
CA GLU A 360 -1.30 -2.57 -12.89
C GLU A 360 -2.07 -2.62 -14.22
N ILE A 361 -3.30 -2.09 -14.24
CA ILE A 361 -4.11 -2.00 -15.46
C ILE A 361 -3.37 -1.19 -16.53
N LEU A 362 -2.74 -0.08 -16.15
CA LEU A 362 -2.00 0.78 -17.08
C LEU A 362 -0.74 0.11 -17.64
N LYS A 363 -0.14 -0.82 -16.87
CA LYS A 363 0.97 -1.68 -17.31
C LYS A 363 0.52 -2.88 -18.15
N GLY A 364 -0.79 -3.13 -18.28
CA GLY A 364 -1.36 -4.25 -19.04
C GLY A 364 -1.68 -5.51 -18.21
N ASN A 365 -1.62 -5.41 -16.88
CA ASN A 365 -1.92 -6.51 -15.95
C ASN A 365 -3.37 -6.37 -15.45
N SER A 366 -4.33 -7.07 -16.08
CA SER A 366 -5.78 -6.94 -15.79
C SER A 366 -6.30 -7.90 -14.70
N LEU A 367 -5.46 -8.30 -13.75
CA LEU A 367 -5.83 -9.31 -12.75
C LEU A 367 -6.60 -8.70 -11.59
N VAL A 368 -7.70 -9.35 -11.21
CA VAL A 368 -8.38 -9.07 -9.93
C VAL A 368 -7.55 -9.74 -8.84
N ILE A 369 -6.86 -8.94 -8.04
CA ILE A 369 -6.12 -9.42 -6.87
C ILE A 369 -6.99 -9.24 -5.64
N LYS A 370 -7.39 -10.34 -5.02
CA LYS A 370 -7.99 -10.34 -3.68
C LYS A 370 -6.85 -10.45 -2.68
N GLN A 371 -6.90 -9.65 -1.63
CA GLN A 371 -5.97 -9.77 -0.51
C GLN A 371 -6.74 -10.06 0.77
N GLY A 372 -6.08 -10.73 1.71
CA GLY A 372 -6.67 -11.02 3.00
C GLY A 372 -5.63 -11.40 4.04
N ARG A 373 -6.11 -11.66 5.25
CA ARG A 373 -5.32 -12.23 6.33
C ARG A 373 -5.97 -13.48 6.89
N VAL A 374 -5.14 -14.42 7.33
CA VAL A 374 -5.56 -15.64 8.02
C VAL A 374 -4.88 -15.69 9.37
N ASN A 375 -5.62 -15.96 10.44
CA ASN A 375 -5.05 -16.15 11.77
C ASN A 375 -4.37 -17.52 11.86
N VAL A 376 -3.17 -17.56 12.44
CA VAL A 376 -2.38 -18.78 12.64
C VAL A 376 -1.77 -18.78 14.04
N GLY A 377 -2.20 -19.67 14.92
CA GLY A 377 -1.72 -19.71 16.31
C GLY A 377 -1.79 -18.35 17.00
N ASN A 378 -0.63 -17.78 17.38
CA ASN A 378 -0.48 -16.45 17.97
C ASN A 378 -0.20 -15.31 16.97
N GLY A 379 -0.35 -15.55 15.67
CA GLY A 379 -0.03 -14.62 14.58
C GLY A 379 -1.06 -14.60 13.46
N SER A 380 -0.69 -13.99 12.34
CA SER A 380 -1.50 -13.94 11.12
C SER A 380 -0.63 -13.94 9.86
N LEU A 381 -1.15 -14.54 8.79
CA LEU A 381 -0.54 -14.58 7.47
C LEU A 381 -1.27 -13.61 6.54
N TYR A 382 -0.53 -12.76 5.83
CA TYR A 382 -1.04 -12.00 4.68
C TYR A 382 -0.98 -12.86 3.42
N TYR A 383 -2.02 -12.80 2.58
CA TYR A 383 -2.04 -13.46 1.29
C TYR A 383 -2.69 -12.60 0.20
N GLU A 384 -2.29 -12.86 -1.03
CA GLU A 384 -2.96 -12.43 -2.25
C GLU A 384 -3.44 -13.64 -3.06
N GLU A 385 -4.63 -13.52 -3.64
CA GLU A 385 -5.28 -14.53 -4.48
C GLU A 385 -5.75 -13.87 -5.79
N ALA A 386 -5.43 -14.49 -6.92
CA ALA A 386 -5.95 -14.09 -8.22
C ALA A 386 -6.31 -15.30 -9.09
N GLY A 387 -7.16 -15.08 -10.08
CA GLY A 387 -7.59 -16.13 -11.00
C GLY A 387 -8.65 -17.06 -10.42
N GLN A 388 -8.95 -18.13 -11.15
CA GLN A 388 -9.95 -19.15 -10.83
C GLN A 388 -9.47 -20.52 -11.35
N GLY A 389 -10.02 -21.61 -10.81
CA GLY A 389 -9.69 -22.97 -11.24
C GLY A 389 -8.90 -23.75 -10.18
N GLU A 390 -8.05 -24.68 -10.64
CA GLU A 390 -7.24 -25.52 -9.78
C GLU A 390 -6.23 -24.67 -8.97
N PRO A 391 -6.08 -24.90 -7.66
CA PRO A 391 -5.29 -24.02 -6.80
C PRO A 391 -3.78 -24.27 -6.91
N ILE A 392 -3.02 -23.19 -7.05
CA ILE A 392 -1.56 -23.15 -6.94
C ILE A 392 -1.21 -22.24 -5.76
N ILE A 393 -0.35 -22.70 -4.86
CA ILE A 393 0.14 -21.89 -3.73
C ILE A 393 1.66 -21.71 -3.85
N PHE A 394 2.07 -20.45 -3.88
CA PHE A 394 3.48 -20.03 -3.91
C PHE A 394 4.02 -19.78 -2.50
N VAL A 395 5.16 -20.39 -2.19
CA VAL A 395 5.86 -20.28 -0.89
C VAL A 395 7.23 -19.63 -1.12
N HIS A 396 7.41 -18.41 -0.59
CA HIS A 396 8.61 -17.60 -0.85
C HIS A 396 9.87 -18.08 -0.09
N GLY A 397 11.03 -17.55 -0.50
CA GLY A 397 12.32 -17.82 0.11
C GLY A 397 12.61 -16.99 1.37
N HIS A 398 13.66 -17.36 2.11
CA HIS A 398 14.14 -16.59 3.26
C HIS A 398 14.51 -15.16 2.83
N SER A 399 14.29 -14.17 3.70
CA SER A 399 14.54 -12.72 3.49
C SER A 399 13.67 -12.03 2.42
N LEU A 400 12.68 -12.74 1.89
CA LEU A 400 11.79 -12.27 0.82
C LEU A 400 10.34 -12.32 1.29
N ASP A 401 9.43 -12.00 0.38
CA ASP A 401 7.99 -12.05 0.56
C ASP A 401 7.28 -12.42 -0.75
N HIS A 402 5.95 -12.38 -0.76
CA HIS A 402 5.09 -12.73 -1.90
C HIS A 402 5.46 -12.02 -3.21
N ARG A 403 6.06 -10.82 -3.18
CA ARG A 403 6.42 -10.03 -4.37
C ARG A 403 7.43 -10.72 -5.25
N MET A 404 8.25 -11.63 -4.70
CA MET A 404 9.19 -12.41 -5.53
C MET A 404 8.48 -13.21 -6.63
N TRP A 405 7.18 -13.46 -6.48
CA TRP A 405 6.35 -14.23 -7.40
C TRP A 405 5.57 -13.38 -8.41
N ASP A 406 5.76 -12.06 -8.49
CA ASP A 406 4.97 -11.16 -9.39
C ASP A 406 4.87 -11.68 -10.85
N GLU A 407 6.00 -12.16 -11.39
CA GLU A 407 6.11 -12.67 -12.77
C GLU A 407 5.44 -14.04 -12.99
N GLN A 408 5.31 -14.84 -11.93
CA GLN A 408 4.60 -16.13 -11.97
C GLN A 408 3.11 -15.90 -11.74
N PHE A 409 2.78 -15.07 -10.75
CA PHE A 409 1.44 -14.83 -10.25
C PHE A 409 0.52 -14.33 -11.35
N SER A 410 0.96 -13.31 -12.09
CA SER A 410 0.18 -12.70 -13.16
C SER A 410 -0.02 -13.61 -14.39
N VAL A 411 0.96 -14.46 -14.69
CA VAL A 411 0.88 -15.39 -15.82
C VAL A 411 -0.06 -16.55 -15.52
N LEU A 412 0.10 -17.18 -14.36
CA LEU A 412 -0.63 -18.39 -14.02
C LEU A 412 -2.06 -18.13 -13.55
N ALA A 413 -2.33 -16.97 -12.95
CA ALA A 413 -3.69 -16.60 -12.54
C ALA A 413 -4.66 -16.41 -13.73
N LYS A 414 -4.15 -16.42 -14.97
CA LYS A 414 -4.98 -16.51 -16.18
C LYS A 414 -5.67 -17.87 -16.35
N LYS A 415 -5.15 -18.92 -15.72
CA LYS A 415 -5.61 -20.33 -15.89
C LYS A 415 -5.92 -21.04 -14.57
N TYR A 416 -5.31 -20.59 -13.47
CA TYR A 416 -5.36 -21.24 -12.16
C TYR A 416 -5.89 -20.27 -11.10
N ARG A 417 -6.37 -20.83 -9.97
CA ARG A 417 -6.57 -20.04 -8.75
C ARG A 417 -5.21 -19.95 -8.06
N VAL A 418 -4.54 -18.81 -8.16
CA VAL A 418 -3.18 -18.66 -7.65
C VAL A 418 -3.20 -17.91 -6.34
N ILE A 419 -2.53 -18.47 -5.34
CA ILE A 419 -2.34 -17.88 -4.02
C ILE A 419 -0.84 -17.67 -3.82
N ARG A 420 -0.47 -16.48 -3.33
CA ARG A 420 0.85 -16.20 -2.77
C ARG A 420 0.66 -15.58 -1.41
N TYR A 421 1.55 -15.85 -0.47
CA TYR A 421 1.40 -15.37 0.89
C TYR A 421 2.76 -15.10 1.51
N ASP A 422 2.76 -14.29 2.56
CA ASP A 422 3.96 -14.03 3.35
C ASP A 422 4.02 -15.03 4.49
N LEU A 423 5.15 -15.72 4.62
CA LEU A 423 5.45 -16.58 5.76
C LEU A 423 5.42 -15.74 7.04
N ARG A 424 4.99 -16.35 8.16
CA ARG A 424 5.09 -15.72 9.48
C ARG A 424 6.53 -15.25 9.73
N GLY A 425 6.71 -14.03 10.23
CA GLY A 425 8.03 -13.41 10.39
C GLY A 425 8.63 -12.79 9.12
N TYR A 426 7.83 -12.63 8.05
CA TYR A 426 8.24 -12.01 6.79
C TYR A 426 7.15 -11.11 6.22
N GLY A 427 7.54 -10.16 5.38
CA GLY A 427 6.64 -9.29 4.63
C GLY A 427 5.58 -8.60 5.48
N ILE A 428 4.32 -8.72 5.05
CA ILE A 428 3.14 -8.12 5.68
C ILE A 428 2.56 -9.05 6.77
N SER A 429 3.01 -10.30 6.87
CA SER A 429 2.58 -11.22 7.92
C SER A 429 3.07 -10.79 9.30
N SER A 430 2.44 -11.30 10.35
CA SER A 430 2.86 -10.98 11.72
C SER A 430 4.29 -11.45 11.98
N SER A 431 5.03 -10.70 12.80
CA SER A 431 6.30 -11.16 13.37
C SER A 431 6.14 -12.47 14.15
N GLN A 432 7.25 -13.16 14.36
CA GLN A 432 7.32 -14.36 15.19
C GLN A 432 7.95 -14.05 16.57
N THR A 433 7.79 -14.97 17.52
CA THR A 433 8.34 -14.86 18.88
C THR A 433 9.23 -16.05 19.21
N GLU A 434 10.16 -15.89 20.15
CA GLU A 434 11.09 -16.97 20.55
C GLU A 434 10.44 -18.07 21.40
N ASP A 435 9.27 -17.80 21.98
CA ASP A 435 8.59 -18.64 22.97
C ASP A 435 7.43 -19.49 22.41
N TYR A 436 7.12 -19.32 21.12
CA TYR A 436 6.00 -20.02 20.48
C TYR A 436 6.50 -20.95 19.37
N GLN A 437 6.40 -22.26 19.59
CA GLN A 437 6.75 -23.27 18.58
C GLN A 437 5.64 -23.38 17.53
N PHE A 438 6.03 -23.33 16.26
CA PHE A 438 5.18 -23.58 15.10
C PHE A 438 6.06 -24.08 13.94
N THR A 439 5.46 -24.65 12.89
CA THR A 439 6.13 -24.88 11.61
C THR A 439 5.43 -24.13 10.48
N HIS A 440 6.19 -23.72 9.47
CA HIS A 440 5.59 -23.08 8.30
C HIS A 440 4.68 -24.02 7.49
N ALA A 441 4.86 -25.34 7.60
CA ALA A 441 3.97 -26.33 6.98
C ALA A 441 2.58 -26.32 7.64
N GLU A 442 2.50 -26.26 8.98
CA GLU A 442 1.22 -26.12 9.69
C GLU A 442 0.52 -24.79 9.39
N ASP A 443 1.30 -23.71 9.28
CA ASP A 443 0.80 -22.40 8.84
C ASP A 443 0.18 -22.47 7.44
N LEU A 444 0.85 -23.14 6.51
CA LEU A 444 0.34 -23.35 5.15
C LEU A 444 -0.95 -24.19 5.15
N VAL A 445 -1.02 -25.25 5.95
CA VAL A 445 -2.25 -26.05 6.11
C VAL A 445 -3.39 -25.19 6.65
N THR A 446 -3.13 -24.32 7.63
CA THR A 446 -4.13 -23.40 8.19
C THR A 446 -4.61 -22.37 7.16
N LEU A 447 -3.70 -21.83 6.34
CA LEU A 447 -4.04 -20.99 5.19
C LEU A 447 -4.96 -21.73 4.21
N MET A 448 -4.61 -22.98 3.86
CA MET A 448 -5.43 -23.80 2.97
C MET A 448 -6.83 -24.03 3.52
N ASP A 449 -6.97 -24.37 4.81
CA ASP A 449 -8.27 -24.61 5.44
C ASP A 449 -9.14 -23.34 5.45
N SER A 450 -8.52 -22.20 5.76
CA SER A 450 -9.19 -20.89 5.81
C SER A 450 -9.67 -20.43 4.44
N LEU A 451 -8.97 -20.80 3.37
CA LEU A 451 -9.35 -20.51 1.98
C LEU A 451 -10.19 -21.63 1.33
N HIS A 452 -10.59 -22.62 2.12
CA HIS A 452 -11.36 -23.79 1.72
C HIS A 452 -10.68 -24.59 0.59
N ILE A 453 -9.35 -24.67 0.63
CA ILE A 453 -8.51 -25.41 -0.32
C ILE A 453 -8.22 -26.80 0.24
N LYS A 454 -8.85 -27.83 -0.32
CA LYS A 454 -8.61 -29.22 0.09
C LYS A 454 -7.24 -29.73 -0.35
N LYS A 455 -6.89 -29.54 -1.62
CA LYS A 455 -5.57 -29.87 -2.20
C LYS A 455 -5.11 -28.74 -3.11
N ALA A 456 -3.80 -28.56 -3.25
CA ALA A 456 -3.21 -27.59 -4.18
C ALA A 456 -1.86 -28.06 -4.76
N HIS A 457 -1.45 -27.48 -5.88
CA HIS A 457 -0.06 -27.52 -6.31
C HIS A 457 0.76 -26.59 -5.43
N ILE A 458 1.77 -27.10 -4.74
CA ILE A 458 2.62 -26.28 -3.89
C ILE A 458 3.92 -26.01 -4.63
N VAL A 459 4.24 -24.73 -4.79
CA VAL A 459 5.44 -24.24 -5.49
C VAL A 459 6.28 -23.45 -4.52
N GLY A 460 7.43 -23.99 -4.13
CA GLY A 460 8.31 -23.38 -3.15
C GLY A 460 9.68 -23.05 -3.72
N LEU A 461 10.23 -21.90 -3.32
CA LEU A 461 11.63 -21.56 -3.61
C LEU A 461 12.47 -21.47 -2.34
N SER A 462 13.62 -22.14 -2.33
CA SER A 462 14.59 -22.10 -1.22
C SER A 462 13.98 -22.50 0.11
N LEU A 463 13.76 -21.56 1.05
CA LEU A 463 13.02 -21.82 2.27
C LEU A 463 11.63 -22.41 1.98
N GLY A 464 10.90 -21.84 1.02
CA GLY A 464 9.64 -22.39 0.55
C GLY A 464 9.77 -23.78 -0.06
N GLY A 465 10.91 -24.09 -0.68
CA GLY A 465 11.24 -25.43 -1.16
C GLY A 465 11.38 -26.44 -0.02
N PHE A 466 12.07 -26.06 1.08
CA PHE A 466 12.14 -26.89 2.29
C PHE A 466 10.77 -27.11 2.92
N ILE A 467 9.95 -26.06 3.00
CA ILE A 467 8.57 -26.15 3.50
C ILE A 467 7.72 -27.07 2.61
N THR A 468 7.97 -27.06 1.29
CA THR A 468 7.30 -27.98 0.36
C THR A 468 7.69 -29.44 0.61
N ALA A 469 8.94 -29.71 0.99
CA ALA A 469 9.33 -31.06 1.43
C ALA A 469 8.74 -31.45 2.78
N ASP A 470 8.61 -30.51 3.73
CA ASP A 470 7.90 -30.76 4.98
C ASP A 470 6.42 -31.10 4.72
N MET A 471 5.78 -30.41 3.77
CA MET A 471 4.42 -30.74 3.31
C MET A 471 4.33 -32.14 2.69
N LEU A 472 5.33 -32.55 1.88
CA LEU A 472 5.40 -33.93 1.35
C LEU A 472 5.52 -34.96 2.47
N ALA A 473 6.26 -34.64 3.54
CA ALA A 473 6.51 -35.55 4.66
C ALA A 473 5.26 -35.75 5.55
N TYR A 474 4.59 -34.65 5.91
CA TYR A 474 3.53 -34.66 6.93
C TYR A 474 2.12 -34.46 6.39
N PHE A 475 1.97 -33.83 5.22
CA PHE A 475 0.67 -33.48 4.63
C PHE A 475 0.53 -33.86 3.14
N PRO A 476 1.00 -35.06 2.70
CA PRO A 476 0.96 -35.41 1.26
C PRO A 476 -0.46 -35.42 0.69
N ASP A 477 -1.47 -35.75 1.50
CA ASP A 477 -2.87 -35.74 1.09
C ASP A 477 -3.43 -34.35 0.77
N ARG A 478 -2.72 -33.28 1.17
CA ARG A 478 -3.06 -31.88 0.87
C ARG A 478 -2.43 -31.40 -0.44
N MET A 479 -1.66 -32.23 -1.13
CA MET A 479 -0.91 -31.82 -2.32
C MET A 479 -1.47 -32.46 -3.59
N LEU A 480 -1.63 -31.65 -4.64
CA LEU A 480 -1.81 -32.13 -6.02
C LEU A 480 -0.46 -32.45 -6.65
N SER A 481 0.53 -31.59 -6.40
CA SER A 481 1.93 -31.81 -6.78
C SER A 481 2.87 -30.94 -5.93
N ALA A 482 4.16 -31.26 -5.98
CA ALA A 482 5.22 -30.50 -5.32
C ALA A 482 6.24 -29.98 -6.34
N PHE A 483 6.45 -28.67 -6.38
CA PHE A 483 7.51 -28.04 -7.19
C PHE A 483 8.52 -27.38 -6.26
N LEU A 484 9.71 -28.00 -6.15
CA LEU A 484 10.74 -27.63 -5.17
C LEU A 484 11.91 -26.95 -5.90
N ALA A 485 11.97 -25.63 -5.84
CA ALA A 485 12.93 -24.83 -6.59
C ALA A 485 14.08 -24.33 -5.69
N SER A 486 15.34 -24.57 -6.05
CA SER A 486 16.52 -24.13 -5.29
C SER A 486 16.47 -24.43 -3.78
N GLY A 487 15.81 -25.54 -3.42
CA GLY A 487 15.54 -25.93 -2.04
C GLY A 487 14.68 -27.17 -2.00
N ASN A 488 15.21 -28.28 -1.47
CA ASN A 488 14.48 -29.55 -1.37
C ASN A 488 14.44 -30.05 0.08
N ILE A 489 15.56 -30.50 0.64
CA ILE A 489 15.65 -30.97 2.03
C ILE A 489 16.57 -30.04 2.81
N ARG A 490 16.13 -29.59 3.99
CA ARG A 490 16.98 -28.89 4.93
C ARG A 490 17.61 -29.85 5.94
N LYS A 491 18.94 -29.92 5.99
CA LYS A 491 19.69 -30.77 6.92
C LYS A 491 19.95 -30.04 8.25
N SER A 492 18.88 -29.72 8.97
CA SER A 492 18.93 -29.14 10.32
C SER A 492 17.97 -29.87 11.25
N LYS A 493 18.26 -29.84 12.55
CA LYS A 493 17.35 -30.36 13.58
C LYS A 493 15.94 -29.77 13.44
N GLY A 494 14.92 -30.60 13.59
CA GLY A 494 13.52 -30.22 13.56
C GLY A 494 12.92 -30.00 14.95
N PRO A 495 11.60 -29.76 15.05
CA PRO A 495 10.87 -29.62 16.31
C PRO A 495 11.06 -30.77 17.30
N SER A 496 11.34 -31.99 16.83
CA SER A 496 11.61 -33.14 17.69
C SER A 496 12.89 -33.00 18.51
N GLU A 497 13.82 -32.14 18.05
CA GLU A 497 15.11 -31.84 18.67
C GLU A 497 15.22 -30.33 18.97
N PRO A 498 14.61 -29.85 20.08
CA PRO A 498 14.62 -28.44 20.44
C PRO A 498 16.03 -27.92 20.72
N MET A 499 16.19 -26.60 20.67
CA MET A 499 17.49 -25.95 20.91
C MET A 499 18.01 -26.26 22.31
N THR A 500 19.22 -26.83 22.38
CA THR A 500 19.87 -27.12 23.65
C THR A 500 20.41 -25.83 24.31
N PRO A 501 20.66 -25.80 25.63
CA PRO A 501 21.26 -24.64 26.29
C PRO A 501 22.60 -24.20 25.69
N GLU A 502 23.42 -25.14 25.20
CA GLU A 502 24.70 -24.79 24.57
C GLU A 502 24.50 -24.19 23.18
N GLU A 503 23.59 -24.73 22.37
CA GLU A 503 23.21 -24.12 21.08
C GLU A 503 22.65 -22.71 21.28
N ALA A 504 21.82 -22.51 22.31
CA ALA A 504 21.30 -21.19 22.66
C ALA A 504 22.41 -20.20 23.03
N ARG A 505 23.43 -20.65 23.77
CA ARG A 505 24.60 -19.82 24.14
C ARG A 505 25.47 -19.48 22.94
N VAL A 506 25.64 -20.41 21.99
CA VAL A 506 26.32 -20.13 20.73
C VAL A 506 25.52 -19.10 19.94
N ARG A 507 24.21 -19.28 19.85
CA ARG A 507 23.30 -18.36 19.14
C ARG A 507 23.33 -16.94 19.73
N ASP A 508 23.39 -16.81 21.05
CA ASP A 508 23.54 -15.51 21.71
C ASP A 508 24.80 -14.75 21.25
N LYS A 509 25.92 -15.47 21.09
CA LYS A 509 27.17 -14.87 20.61
C LYS A 509 27.07 -14.42 19.16
N GLU A 510 26.42 -15.22 18.31
CA GLU A 510 26.19 -14.85 16.90
C GLU A 510 25.30 -13.61 16.78
N ILE A 511 24.23 -13.54 17.57
CA ILE A 511 23.33 -12.38 17.61
C ILE A 511 24.11 -11.13 18.07
N ALA A 512 24.92 -11.25 19.13
CA ALA A 512 25.74 -10.14 19.62
C ALA A 512 26.73 -9.65 18.55
N ALA A 513 27.43 -10.57 17.88
CA ALA A 513 28.35 -10.24 16.79
C ALA A 513 27.64 -9.60 15.59
N LEU A 514 26.42 -10.03 15.27
CA LEU A 514 25.63 -9.41 14.20
C LEU A 514 25.15 -8.01 14.57
N LYS A 515 24.74 -7.79 15.81
CA LYS A 515 24.37 -6.46 16.32
C LYS A 515 25.55 -5.49 16.24
N GLU A 516 26.77 -5.96 16.53
CA GLU A 516 28.00 -5.19 16.36
C GLU A 516 28.32 -4.91 14.87
N LYS A 517 28.17 -5.91 14.01
CA LYS A 517 28.40 -5.77 12.56
C LYS A 517 27.41 -4.81 11.87
N GLY A 518 26.19 -4.75 12.37
CA GLY A 518 25.10 -3.99 11.77
C GLY A 518 24.28 -4.82 10.78
N VAL A 519 22.96 -4.78 10.96
CA VAL A 519 21.99 -5.53 10.13
C VAL A 519 22.06 -5.13 8.66
N ASP A 520 22.23 -3.84 8.37
CA ASP A 520 22.30 -3.33 7.01
C ASP A 520 23.51 -3.87 6.25
N VAL A 521 24.64 -4.06 6.94
CA VAL A 521 25.85 -4.66 6.36
C VAL A 521 25.58 -6.13 6.03
N MET A 522 24.96 -6.86 6.96
CA MET A 522 24.59 -8.26 6.74
C MET A 522 23.62 -8.41 5.57
N LYS A 523 22.58 -7.57 5.50
CA LYS A 523 21.63 -7.56 4.38
C LYS A 523 22.31 -7.32 3.04
N LYS A 524 23.23 -6.35 2.95
CA LYS A 524 24.01 -6.07 1.73
C LYS A 524 24.86 -7.26 1.31
N GLU A 525 25.58 -7.88 2.24
CA GLU A 525 26.38 -9.06 1.94
C GLU A 525 25.53 -10.27 1.53
N TRP A 526 24.40 -10.47 2.19
CA TRP A 526 23.43 -11.51 1.86
C TRP A 526 22.88 -11.32 0.44
N PHE A 527 22.45 -10.10 0.11
CA PHE A 527 22.00 -9.72 -1.22
C PHE A 527 23.08 -9.94 -2.28
N GLU A 528 24.31 -9.47 -2.06
CA GLU A 528 25.42 -9.67 -3.00
C GLU A 528 25.76 -11.16 -3.17
N GLY A 529 25.61 -11.97 -2.11
CA GLY A 529 25.74 -13.42 -2.18
C GLY A 529 24.70 -14.05 -3.13
N LEU A 530 23.43 -13.65 -3.01
CA LEU A 530 22.36 -14.10 -3.90
C LEU A 530 22.61 -13.66 -5.35
N MET A 531 23.00 -12.40 -5.57
CA MET A 531 23.33 -11.87 -6.91
C MET A 531 24.51 -12.59 -7.55
N LYS A 532 25.55 -12.92 -6.76
CA LYS A 532 26.72 -13.66 -7.25
C LYS A 532 26.38 -15.06 -7.76
N SER A 533 25.33 -15.69 -7.20
CA SER A 533 24.85 -16.99 -7.68
C SER A 533 24.19 -16.93 -9.05
N GLY A 534 23.77 -15.75 -9.51
CA GLY A 534 23.05 -15.58 -10.78
C GLY A 534 23.85 -15.92 -12.04
N GLY A 535 23.13 -16.17 -13.12
CA GLY A 535 23.64 -16.26 -14.49
C GLY A 535 23.72 -14.90 -15.18
N SER A 536 23.50 -14.88 -16.50
CA SER A 536 23.65 -13.68 -17.33
C SER A 536 22.55 -12.63 -17.13
N GLN A 537 21.36 -13.01 -16.65
CA GLN A 537 20.21 -12.11 -16.50
C GLN A 537 20.05 -11.55 -15.09
N ARG A 538 20.90 -11.92 -14.13
CA ARG A 538 20.78 -11.55 -12.71
C ARG A 538 20.52 -10.08 -12.41
N GLU A 539 21.01 -9.16 -13.24
CA GLU A 539 20.83 -7.73 -12.99
C GLU A 539 19.38 -7.28 -13.06
N ARG A 540 18.50 -8.03 -13.78
CA ARG A 540 17.07 -7.72 -13.83
C ARG A 540 16.37 -7.84 -12.48
N MET A 541 16.85 -8.73 -11.63
CA MET A 541 16.27 -8.96 -10.30
C MET A 541 16.90 -8.08 -9.22
N ARG A 542 17.97 -7.33 -9.51
CA ARG A 542 18.75 -6.55 -8.52
C ARG A 542 17.85 -5.64 -7.68
N GLU A 543 17.05 -4.81 -8.34
CA GLU A 543 16.23 -3.80 -7.64
C GLU A 543 15.14 -4.46 -6.80
N SER A 544 14.34 -5.36 -7.38
CA SER A 544 13.25 -6.05 -6.68
C SER A 544 13.76 -6.94 -5.54
N LEU A 545 14.88 -7.64 -5.76
CA LEU A 545 15.48 -8.52 -4.76
C LEU A 545 16.05 -7.70 -3.59
N TRP A 546 16.76 -6.61 -3.90
CA TRP A 546 17.26 -5.72 -2.86
C TRP A 546 16.12 -5.09 -2.08
N GLN A 547 15.04 -4.66 -2.74
CA GLN A 547 13.89 -4.05 -2.09
C GLN A 547 13.30 -4.97 -1.01
N MET A 548 13.05 -6.24 -1.32
CA MET A 548 12.52 -7.20 -0.33
C MET A 548 13.50 -7.43 0.84
N ILE A 549 14.80 -7.57 0.56
CA ILE A 549 15.82 -7.81 1.59
C ILE A 549 16.03 -6.59 2.49
N ASP A 550 15.99 -5.39 1.91
CA ASP A 550 16.10 -4.11 2.62
C ASP A 550 14.91 -3.92 3.58
N GLU A 551 13.69 -4.25 3.11
CA GLU A 551 12.45 -4.12 3.88
C GLU A 551 12.24 -5.24 4.92
N TRP A 552 12.86 -6.41 4.75
CA TRP A 552 12.81 -7.52 5.72
C TRP A 552 13.31 -7.09 7.10
N ASP A 553 12.54 -7.36 8.16
CA ASP A 553 12.89 -6.95 9.53
C ASP A 553 14.19 -7.58 10.08
N ALA A 554 14.70 -8.63 9.43
CA ALA A 554 15.83 -9.42 9.89
C ALA A 554 15.64 -9.98 11.31
N TRP A 555 14.41 -10.33 11.67
CA TRP A 555 14.11 -10.89 12.99
C TRP A 555 14.88 -12.18 13.25
N GLN A 556 14.85 -13.14 12.30
CA GLN A 556 15.47 -14.46 12.43
C GLN A 556 16.96 -14.39 12.79
N PRO A 557 17.81 -13.63 12.06
CA PRO A 557 19.22 -13.54 12.39
C PRO A 557 19.50 -12.78 13.70
N LEU A 558 18.54 -12.04 14.25
CA LEU A 558 18.67 -11.30 15.52
C LEU A 558 18.10 -12.00 16.75
N HIS A 559 17.46 -13.15 16.56
CA HIS A 559 16.75 -13.87 17.61
C HIS A 559 17.06 -15.38 17.60
N LYS A 560 16.69 -16.05 18.69
CA LYS A 560 16.70 -17.51 18.82
C LYS A 560 15.43 -18.06 18.20
N GLU A 561 15.52 -18.34 16.90
CA GLU A 561 14.42 -18.94 16.19
C GLU A 561 14.12 -20.35 16.71
N VAL A 562 12.84 -20.61 17.00
CA VAL A 562 12.32 -21.97 17.22
C VAL A 562 12.51 -22.83 15.97
N ARG A 563 12.32 -24.15 16.06
CA ARG A 563 12.52 -25.01 14.89
C ARG A 563 11.32 -24.88 13.93
N VAL A 564 11.35 -23.91 13.02
CA VAL A 564 10.20 -23.56 12.13
C VAL A 564 10.09 -24.41 10.85
N VAL A 565 11.12 -25.20 10.55
CA VAL A 565 11.16 -26.19 9.46
C VAL A 565 11.44 -27.55 10.10
N ALA A 566 10.78 -28.60 9.65
CA ALA A 566 10.90 -29.94 10.21
C ALA A 566 12.27 -30.59 9.94
N GLY A 567 12.92 -30.25 8.83
CA GLY A 567 14.33 -30.57 8.60
C GLY A 567 14.62 -32.08 8.65
N LEU A 568 15.45 -32.53 9.59
CA LEU A 568 15.76 -33.96 9.78
C LEU A 568 14.51 -34.81 10.05
N ASP A 569 13.52 -34.28 10.78
CA ASP A 569 12.28 -35.00 11.10
C ASP A 569 11.52 -35.34 9.80
N ALA A 570 11.45 -34.40 8.85
CA ALA A 570 10.83 -34.62 7.54
C ALA A 570 11.61 -35.64 6.69
N ILE A 571 12.93 -35.70 6.80
CA ILE A 571 13.74 -36.70 6.09
C ILE A 571 13.37 -38.12 6.56
N GLU A 572 13.23 -38.30 7.87
CA GLU A 572 12.88 -39.60 8.45
C GLU A 572 11.49 -40.04 7.99
N GLU A 573 10.51 -39.14 8.00
CA GLU A 573 9.16 -39.45 7.52
C GLU A 573 9.12 -39.72 6.00
N LEU A 574 9.87 -38.98 5.17
CA LEU A 574 9.95 -39.25 3.74
C LEU A 574 10.56 -40.62 3.43
N LYS A 575 11.61 -41.02 4.16
CA LYS A 575 12.23 -42.37 4.04
C LYS A 575 11.28 -43.50 4.42
N LYS A 576 10.33 -43.23 5.31
CA LYS A 576 9.39 -44.22 5.82
C LYS A 576 8.17 -44.34 4.90
N ASN A 577 7.63 -43.21 4.47
CA ASN A 577 6.30 -43.17 3.86
C ASN A 577 6.32 -43.12 2.33
N HIS A 578 7.42 -42.68 1.70
CA HIS A 578 7.59 -42.62 0.25
C HIS A 578 6.35 -42.06 -0.50
N PRO A 579 5.97 -40.79 -0.28
CA PRO A 579 4.71 -40.25 -0.77
C PRO A 579 4.62 -40.28 -2.30
N ASP A 580 3.46 -40.66 -2.82
CA ASP A 580 3.21 -40.83 -4.27
C ASP A 580 2.91 -39.49 -5.00
N VAL A 581 2.97 -38.37 -4.29
CA VAL A 581 2.71 -37.03 -4.83
C VAL A 581 3.69 -36.73 -5.97
N PRO A 582 3.22 -36.36 -7.17
CA PRO A 582 4.09 -35.93 -8.26
C PRO A 582 5.00 -34.78 -7.82
N ALA A 583 6.31 -34.93 -8.01
CA ALA A 583 7.28 -33.95 -7.51
C ALA A 583 8.32 -33.60 -8.58
N LEU A 584 8.57 -32.30 -8.76
CA LEU A 584 9.63 -31.78 -9.60
C LEU A 584 10.60 -30.93 -8.77
N ILE A 585 11.84 -31.36 -8.72
CA ILE A 585 12.95 -30.62 -8.14
C ILE A 585 13.53 -29.76 -9.27
N VAL A 586 13.67 -28.46 -9.04
CA VAL A 586 14.18 -27.52 -10.03
C VAL A 586 15.40 -26.79 -9.48
N GLU A 587 16.52 -26.89 -10.19
CA GLU A 587 17.79 -26.31 -9.79
C GLU A 587 18.34 -25.38 -10.88
N GLY A 588 18.97 -24.29 -10.47
CA GLY A 588 19.67 -23.38 -11.38
C GLY A 588 21.11 -23.81 -11.61
N HIS A 589 21.60 -23.68 -12.84
CA HIS A 589 23.01 -23.89 -13.15
C HIS A 589 23.68 -22.60 -13.63
N SER A 590 24.64 -22.12 -12.86
CA SER A 590 25.53 -21.01 -13.21
C SER A 590 26.92 -21.27 -12.62
N SER A 591 27.92 -20.45 -12.98
CA SER A 591 29.26 -20.54 -12.39
C SER A 591 29.29 -20.24 -10.89
N GLY A 592 28.32 -19.47 -10.40
CA GLY A 592 28.19 -19.07 -9.00
C GLY A 592 27.25 -19.95 -8.18
N ASN A 593 26.48 -20.85 -8.81
CA ASN A 593 25.47 -21.66 -8.14
C ASN A 593 25.87 -23.14 -8.06
N ARG A 594 25.87 -23.69 -6.83
CA ARG A 594 26.11 -25.11 -6.62
C ARG A 594 24.78 -25.83 -6.51
N PHE A 595 24.60 -26.88 -7.28
CA PHE A 595 23.43 -27.75 -7.20
C PHE A 595 23.84 -29.23 -7.29
N SER A 596 22.93 -30.13 -6.93
CA SER A 596 23.13 -31.59 -7.11
C SER A 596 22.42 -32.07 -8.36
N LYS A 597 23.11 -32.85 -9.20
CA LYS A 597 22.49 -33.57 -10.32
C LYS A 597 21.69 -34.80 -9.87
N GLU A 598 21.89 -35.23 -8.62
CA GLU A 598 21.19 -36.36 -7.99
C GLU A 598 20.81 -35.94 -6.56
N PRO A 599 19.79 -35.08 -6.39
CA PRO A 599 19.40 -34.63 -5.05
C PRO A 599 18.86 -35.81 -4.23
N PRO A 600 19.35 -36.03 -2.99
CA PRO A 600 19.00 -37.22 -2.18
C PRO A 600 17.49 -37.44 -1.97
N ILE A 601 16.70 -36.37 -2.00
CA ILE A 601 15.23 -36.46 -1.87
C ILE A 601 14.59 -37.38 -2.92
N LEU A 602 15.20 -37.51 -4.12
CA LEU A 602 14.69 -38.39 -5.18
C LEU A 602 14.72 -39.88 -4.80
N GLN A 603 15.55 -40.27 -3.83
CA GLN A 603 15.54 -41.64 -3.30
C GLN A 603 14.27 -41.92 -2.48
N TYR A 604 13.60 -40.87 -2.01
CA TYR A 604 12.42 -40.96 -1.15
C TYR A 604 11.12 -40.66 -1.92
N LEU A 605 11.21 -40.02 -3.09
CA LEU A 605 10.06 -39.63 -3.90
C LEU A 605 9.96 -40.53 -5.16
N PRO A 606 9.06 -41.54 -5.18
CA PRO A 606 8.96 -42.48 -6.30
C PRO A 606 8.65 -41.80 -7.65
N ASN A 607 7.88 -40.70 -7.63
CA ASN A 607 7.53 -39.91 -8.81
C ASN A 607 8.37 -38.63 -8.95
N GLY A 608 9.48 -38.52 -8.21
CA GLY A 608 10.36 -37.37 -8.21
C GLY A 608 11.16 -37.26 -9.51
N LYS A 609 11.21 -36.05 -10.10
CA LYS A 609 12.06 -35.73 -11.26
C LYS A 609 12.95 -34.53 -10.96
N LEU A 610 14.06 -34.41 -11.66
CA LEU A 610 14.94 -33.23 -11.63
C LEU A 610 14.86 -32.48 -12.96
N LYS A 611 14.72 -31.16 -12.90
CA LYS A 611 14.94 -30.22 -14.00
C LYS A 611 16.03 -29.24 -13.62
N VAL A 612 16.95 -28.99 -14.55
CA VAL A 612 17.98 -27.96 -14.40
C VAL A 612 17.69 -26.83 -15.39
N ILE A 613 17.74 -25.59 -14.93
CA ILE A 613 17.66 -24.39 -15.76
C ILE A 613 19.08 -23.82 -15.90
N ASP A 614 19.63 -23.89 -17.10
CA ASP A 614 20.97 -23.37 -17.41
C ASP A 614 21.01 -21.83 -17.41
N ASP A 615 22.20 -21.28 -17.16
CA ASP A 615 22.47 -19.84 -17.09
C ASP A 615 21.53 -19.10 -16.13
N CYS A 616 21.37 -19.69 -14.95
CA CYS A 616 20.46 -19.23 -13.91
C CYS A 616 20.95 -19.63 -12.51
N GLY A 617 20.82 -18.71 -11.56
CA GLY A 617 21.25 -18.93 -10.18
C GLY A 617 20.18 -19.47 -9.24
N HIS A 618 20.34 -19.12 -7.97
CA HIS A 618 19.43 -19.52 -6.89
C HIS A 618 18.02 -18.93 -7.06
N MET A 619 17.91 -17.68 -7.49
CA MET A 619 16.66 -16.92 -7.64
C MET A 619 16.03 -17.10 -9.03
N LEU A 620 15.82 -18.36 -9.41
CA LEU A 620 15.51 -18.74 -10.79
C LEU A 620 14.21 -18.17 -11.33
N ASN A 621 13.20 -18.03 -10.47
CA ASN A 621 11.90 -17.48 -10.86
C ASN A 621 11.97 -15.97 -11.19
N MET A 622 12.91 -15.24 -10.60
CA MET A 622 13.11 -13.79 -10.83
C MET A 622 14.14 -13.53 -11.94
N GLU A 623 15.16 -14.39 -12.06
CA GLU A 623 16.20 -14.25 -13.08
C GLU A 623 15.76 -14.75 -14.45
N ARG A 624 15.02 -15.86 -14.50
CA ARG A 624 14.54 -16.52 -15.73
C ARG A 624 13.03 -16.81 -15.63
N PRO A 625 12.18 -15.78 -15.49
CA PRO A 625 10.75 -15.99 -15.22
C PRO A 625 10.07 -16.77 -16.34
N GLU A 626 10.46 -16.56 -17.60
CA GLU A 626 9.85 -17.26 -18.75
C GLU A 626 10.18 -18.76 -18.74
N GLU A 627 11.44 -19.14 -18.54
CA GLU A 627 11.87 -20.53 -18.46
C GLU A 627 11.34 -21.23 -17.20
N PHE A 628 11.30 -20.53 -16.07
CA PHE A 628 10.68 -21.02 -14.84
C PHE A 628 9.18 -21.29 -15.05
N ASN A 629 8.45 -20.34 -15.63
CA ASN A 629 7.02 -20.48 -15.92
C ASN A 629 6.77 -21.63 -16.90
N ALA A 630 7.60 -21.79 -17.92
CA ALA A 630 7.49 -22.89 -18.88
C ALA A 630 7.68 -24.26 -18.21
N ALA A 631 8.69 -24.40 -17.34
CA ALA A 631 8.94 -25.63 -16.60
C ALA A 631 7.78 -25.97 -15.65
N LEU A 632 7.23 -24.96 -14.97
CA LEU A 632 6.08 -25.14 -14.10
C LEU A 632 4.81 -25.52 -14.89
N GLU A 633 4.50 -24.83 -15.98
CA GLU A 633 3.33 -25.18 -16.81
C GLU A 633 3.46 -26.58 -17.44
N GLU A 634 4.66 -26.97 -17.91
CA GLU A 634 4.92 -28.31 -18.43
C GLU A 634 4.68 -29.38 -17.35
N PHE A 635 5.16 -29.12 -16.13
CA PHE A 635 4.95 -30.02 -15.01
C PHE A 635 3.46 -30.16 -14.66
N LEU A 636 2.75 -29.05 -14.50
CA LEU A 636 1.33 -29.05 -14.14
C LEU A 636 0.46 -29.78 -15.17
N LYS A 637 0.76 -29.66 -16.47
CA LYS A 637 0.04 -30.40 -17.53
C LYS A 637 0.24 -31.91 -17.46
N ASN A 638 1.38 -32.37 -16.95
CA ASN A 638 1.74 -33.79 -16.86
C ASN A 638 1.27 -34.45 -15.55
N VAL A 639 0.73 -33.66 -14.62
CA VAL A 639 0.15 -34.15 -13.35
C VAL A 639 -1.34 -34.54 -13.52
N GLN A 640 -2.00 -34.00 -14.55
CA GLN A 640 -3.41 -34.23 -14.85
C GLN A 640 -3.71 -35.60 -15.46
#